data_AF-A0A2D6PRR2-F1
#
_entry.id   AF-A0A2D6PRR2-F1
#
_cell.length_a   1.000
_cell.length_b   1.000
_cell.length_c   1.000
_cell.angle_alpha   90.00
_cell.angle_beta   90.00
_cell.angle_gamma   90.00
#
_symmetry.space_group_name_H-M   'P 1'
#
loop_
_entity.id
_entity.type
_entity.pdbx_description
1 polymer ?
#
loop_
_entity_poly.entity_id
_entity_poly.type
_entity_poly.pdbx_seq_one_letter_code
_entity_poly.pdbx_strand_id
1 'polypeptide(L)'
;MSGLESLLAPLADLTWQASIVLLAAGLLAFALSGRSAALRCSMRTAALCALPVLVASYGLVPRMGWYGDEAGHTGSTLAMFDRADAEGGEAERAGAGGSPAAAPSRDAAPVIPAPATPARVANPVPSTQTPSWRTWMVAIWIAGVAFFSLRLTVGAWRIRRLVSNARPWTGTPDLDPERLARGLGIAPVAIVTSPDVNSPFVAGGLRPVIVLPATLSRRLPAELLEPLLLHELVHVARKDGLVNRLSLTLRTLLWHDPLMWMMHRGLAVDREIATDGEVVRTQEGRRSSYARGLLAVLRSRSGTESALAVGARGPAVRRRVELLLGESAPGWRPAGRAAGVIAILFAVAVLPLATTSCVFSQEKPPAASGGSNPKASKPGSAVDRALAALARLQRTNGSWAADDGGDVASTSLSMLAFLGAGNTPQSGPHKRVLDRAATWLIAQSETQKRLGRGLPPAALPDFPLATLTLCELAAMTRNQTYAGPAQAAVASLLEDQHEAGGWGIRTAVKLPNTYTTAWAVMALKSARVGKIGDSEQIDAALERALGFVDSLTDGSTGRTGFTSRGQSPVRPAGLLERFPPARTEDETAAAILTRVFCGEKPKDSAVIKAGAALLAAKTPKWERGSVNNVYWMFGGLSCYQVGGGSWRAWGKALKSNIAAHQVTAGAAKGTWELAGPWTRASGAASTTAINALCLETYYRYARVFGVK
;
A
#
# COMPACT_ATOMS: atom_id res chain seq x y z
N MET A 1 0.36 8.37 -20.95
CA MET A 1 -0.64 8.51 -19.88
C MET A 1 -1.57 9.65 -20.26
N SER A 2 -2.89 9.48 -20.16
CA SER A 2 -3.81 10.59 -20.41
C SER A 2 -3.61 11.65 -19.32
N GLY A 3 -3.84 12.93 -19.63
CA GLY A 3 -3.68 14.02 -18.64
C GLY A 3 -4.53 13.82 -17.37
N LEU A 4 -5.59 13.01 -17.42
CA LEU A 4 -6.43 12.65 -16.28
C LEU A 4 -5.79 11.61 -15.36
N GLU A 5 -4.99 10.68 -15.89
CA GLU A 5 -4.35 9.62 -15.10
C GLU A 5 -3.30 10.17 -14.11
N SER A 6 -2.73 11.35 -14.39
CA SER A 6 -1.77 12.03 -13.51
C SER A 6 -2.40 12.49 -12.19
N LEU A 7 -3.73 12.64 -12.13
CA LEU A 7 -4.46 13.05 -10.93
C LEU A 7 -4.66 11.90 -9.93
N LEU A 8 -4.51 10.64 -10.33
CA LEU A 8 -4.76 9.51 -9.43
C LEU A 8 -3.79 9.42 -8.27
N ALA A 9 -2.49 9.62 -8.51
CA ALA A 9 -1.48 9.57 -7.46
C ALA A 9 -1.72 10.62 -6.36
N PRO A 10 -1.89 11.93 -6.67
CA PRO A 10 -2.17 12.92 -5.63
C PRO A 10 -3.54 12.73 -4.97
N LEU A 11 -4.56 12.24 -5.70
CA LEU A 11 -5.86 11.94 -5.10
C LEU A 11 -5.80 10.75 -4.13
N ALA A 12 -5.06 9.69 -4.50
CA ALA A 12 -4.85 8.55 -3.62
C ALA A 12 -4.07 8.97 -2.36
N ASP A 13 -3.00 9.75 -2.53
CA ASP A 13 -2.19 10.28 -1.44
C ASP A 13 -3.00 11.15 -0.47
N LEU A 14 -3.79 12.07 -1.00
CA LEU A 14 -4.70 12.90 -0.22
C LEU A 14 -5.71 12.06 0.55
N THR A 15 -6.28 11.05 -0.10
CA THR A 15 -7.34 10.22 0.50
C THR A 15 -6.82 9.45 1.71
N TRP A 16 -5.72 8.70 1.58
CA TRP A 16 -5.25 7.87 2.71
C TRP A 16 -4.78 8.71 3.89
N GLN A 17 -4.10 9.84 3.63
CA GLN A 17 -3.68 10.77 4.68
C GLN A 17 -4.89 11.35 5.41
N ALA A 18 -5.90 11.80 4.66
CA ALA A 18 -7.12 12.31 5.25
C ALA A 18 -7.84 11.24 6.08
N SER A 19 -7.95 10.01 5.57
CA SER A 19 -8.56 8.89 6.29
C SER A 19 -7.87 8.60 7.62
N ILE A 20 -6.53 8.65 7.70
CA ILE A 20 -5.81 8.46 8.98
C ILE A 20 -6.16 9.55 9.99
N VAL A 21 -6.13 10.81 9.58
CA VAL A 21 -6.47 11.94 10.48
C VAL A 21 -7.91 11.84 10.97
N LEU A 22 -8.84 11.51 10.06
CA LEU A 22 -10.25 11.33 10.38
C LEU A 22 -10.48 10.13 11.31
N LEU A 23 -9.80 9.00 11.08
CA LEU A 23 -9.88 7.81 11.92
C LEU A 23 -9.34 8.08 13.31
N ALA A 24 -8.16 8.68 13.43
CA ALA A 24 -7.54 9.00 14.72
C ALA A 24 -8.40 9.99 15.52
N ALA A 25 -8.93 11.03 14.88
CA ALA A 25 -9.88 11.96 15.51
C ALA A 25 -11.20 11.27 15.88
N GLY A 26 -11.67 10.32 15.08
CA GLY A 26 -12.85 9.49 15.37
C GLY A 26 -12.66 8.61 16.61
N LEU A 27 -11.56 7.85 16.69
CA LEU A 27 -11.20 7.00 17.82
C LEU A 27 -11.00 7.81 19.10
N LEU A 28 -10.35 8.96 18.99
CA LEU A 28 -10.12 9.83 20.13
C LEU A 28 -11.43 10.46 20.63
N ALA A 29 -12.32 10.87 19.72
CA ALA A 29 -13.66 11.33 20.09
C ALA A 29 -14.51 10.21 20.72
N PHE A 30 -14.33 8.96 20.30
CA PHE A 30 -14.97 7.79 20.91
C PHE A 30 -14.44 7.51 22.32
N ALA A 31 -13.11 7.57 22.53
CA ALA A 31 -12.49 7.45 23.85
C ALA A 31 -12.95 8.56 24.82
N LEU A 32 -13.31 9.73 24.27
CA LEU A 32 -13.86 10.87 25.00
C LEU A 32 -15.39 10.89 25.06
N SER A 33 -16.06 9.79 24.70
CA SER A 33 -17.53 9.68 24.72
C SER A 33 -18.13 9.94 26.11
N GLY A 34 -17.39 9.61 27.18
CA GLY A 34 -17.73 9.93 28.57
C GLY A 34 -17.25 11.29 29.08
N ARG A 35 -16.56 12.10 28.27
CA ARG A 35 -16.06 13.44 28.62
C ARG A 35 -16.88 14.56 27.95
N SER A 36 -16.51 15.83 28.15
CA SER A 36 -17.29 16.99 27.69
C SER A 36 -17.43 17.04 26.16
N ALA A 37 -18.65 17.36 25.69
CA ALA A 37 -18.93 17.52 24.25
C ALA A 37 -18.13 18.67 23.62
N ALA A 38 -17.83 19.71 24.41
CA ALA A 38 -16.99 20.82 23.97
C ALA A 38 -15.58 20.34 23.55
N LEU A 39 -14.97 19.45 24.32
CA LEU A 39 -13.66 18.90 24.00
C LEU A 39 -13.70 18.10 22.68
N ARG A 40 -14.68 17.21 22.53
CA ARG A 40 -14.84 16.45 21.28
C ARG A 40 -15.08 17.36 20.07
N CYS A 41 -15.91 18.40 20.25
CA CYS A 41 -16.13 19.41 19.22
C CYS A 41 -14.83 20.11 18.81
N SER A 42 -14.05 20.61 19.76
CA SER A 42 -12.78 21.29 19.50
C SER A 42 -11.78 20.40 18.75
N MET A 43 -11.73 19.12 19.11
CA MET A 43 -10.83 18.15 18.49
C MET A 43 -11.22 17.81 17.06
N ARG A 44 -12.51 17.60 16.80
CA ARG A 44 -13.03 17.39 15.44
C ARG A 44 -12.80 18.62 14.57
N THR A 45 -13.02 19.82 15.10
CA THR A 45 -12.70 21.08 14.41
C THR A 45 -11.21 21.17 14.08
N ALA A 46 -10.33 20.85 15.03
CA ALA A 46 -8.89 20.88 14.81
C ALA A 46 -8.43 19.89 13.73
N ALA A 47 -8.97 18.67 13.75
CA ALA A 47 -8.71 17.67 12.71
C ALA A 47 -9.10 18.18 11.31
N LEU A 48 -10.27 18.83 11.18
CA LEU A 48 -10.69 19.41 9.91
C LEU A 48 -9.79 20.57 9.45
N CYS A 49 -9.33 21.42 10.38
CA CYS A 49 -8.40 22.51 10.07
C CYS A 49 -7.01 22.00 9.66
N ALA A 50 -6.59 20.83 10.16
CA ALA A 50 -5.31 20.23 9.80
C ALA A 50 -5.30 19.67 8.36
N LEU A 51 -6.44 19.22 7.83
CA LEU A 51 -6.51 18.60 6.50
C LEU A 51 -6.02 19.53 5.37
N PRO A 52 -6.49 20.79 5.22
CA PRO A 52 -5.95 21.72 4.22
C PRO A 52 -4.46 22.03 4.39
N VAL A 53 -3.96 22.05 5.64
CA VAL A 53 -2.54 22.31 5.93
C VAL A 53 -1.68 21.15 5.44
N LEU A 54 -2.16 19.91 5.60
CA LEU A 54 -1.51 18.72 5.05
C LEU A 54 -1.44 18.80 3.52
N VAL A 55 -2.55 19.18 2.85
CA VAL A 55 -2.57 19.38 1.39
C VAL A 55 -1.60 20.48 0.94
N ALA A 56 -1.59 21.61 1.65
CA ALA A 56 -0.71 22.74 1.33
C ALA A 56 0.77 22.41 1.57
N SER A 57 1.08 21.62 2.60
CA SER A 57 2.44 21.16 2.89
C SER A 57 3.01 20.30 1.76
N TYR A 58 2.15 19.57 1.03
CA TYR A 58 2.54 18.80 -0.14
C TYR A 58 2.95 19.70 -1.33
N GLY A 59 2.37 20.90 -1.44
CA GLY A 59 2.71 21.87 -2.48
C GLY A 59 3.89 22.80 -2.14
N LEU A 60 4.21 22.96 -0.84
CA LEU A 60 5.23 23.88 -0.34
C LEU A 60 6.61 23.25 -0.12
N VAL A 61 6.71 21.92 -0.06
CA VAL A 61 8.00 21.24 -0.10
C VAL A 61 8.49 21.29 -1.55
N PRO A 62 9.58 22.03 -1.86
CA PRO A 62 10.11 22.03 -3.21
C PRO A 62 10.44 20.59 -3.58
N ARG A 63 9.86 20.11 -4.68
CA ARG A 63 10.32 18.90 -5.36
C ARG A 63 11.75 19.16 -5.81
N MET A 64 12.71 18.98 -4.91
CA MET A 64 14.11 18.79 -5.30
C MET A 64 14.17 17.46 -6.06
N GLY A 65 14.05 17.60 -7.38
CA GLY A 65 14.56 16.66 -8.37
C GLY A 65 13.94 15.27 -8.39
N TRP A 66 12.64 15.17 -8.72
CA TRP A 66 12.16 13.95 -9.41
C TRP A 66 10.91 14.20 -10.25
N TYR A 67 10.97 15.21 -11.10
CA TYR A 67 10.18 15.24 -12.33
C TYR A 67 11.21 15.48 -13.43
N GLY A 68 11.76 14.39 -13.97
CA GLY A 68 12.38 14.46 -15.28
C GLY A 68 11.25 14.63 -16.28
N ASP A 69 11.30 15.68 -17.08
CA ASP A 69 10.34 16.00 -18.11
C ASP A 69 10.02 14.78 -18.99
N GLU A 70 8.81 14.22 -18.84
CA GLU A 70 8.21 13.28 -19.80
C GLU A 70 7.33 14.01 -20.84
N ALA A 71 7.59 15.28 -21.09
CA ALA A 71 6.94 16.04 -22.16
C ALA A 71 7.97 16.36 -23.26
N GLY A 72 8.32 15.35 -24.06
CA GLY A 72 9.10 15.64 -25.27
C GLY A 72 9.80 14.51 -26.01
N HIS A 73 9.57 13.21 -25.78
CA HIS A 73 10.13 12.16 -26.65
C HIS A 73 9.05 11.15 -27.12
N THR A 74 8.01 11.66 -27.78
CA THR A 74 7.26 10.88 -28.78
C THR A 74 7.77 11.27 -30.16
N GLY A 75 8.86 10.66 -30.59
CA GLY A 75 9.48 10.89 -31.89
C GLY A 75 10.94 10.48 -31.87
N SER A 76 11.32 9.54 -32.73
CA SER A 76 12.67 8.97 -32.91
C SER A 76 13.11 7.89 -31.90
N THR A 77 12.69 6.65 -32.15
CA THR A 77 13.48 5.46 -31.78
C THR A 77 13.45 4.39 -32.88
N LEU A 78 13.14 4.81 -34.12
CA LEU A 78 13.13 3.95 -35.31
C LEU A 78 14.28 4.28 -36.28
N ALA A 79 15.27 5.05 -35.85
CA ALA A 79 16.46 5.36 -36.66
C ALA A 79 17.70 5.50 -35.76
N MET A 80 18.15 4.40 -35.13
CA MET A 80 19.52 4.31 -34.61
C MET A 80 19.95 2.84 -34.42
N PHE A 81 19.80 2.03 -35.47
CA PHE A 81 20.45 0.73 -35.63
C PHE A 81 20.89 0.57 -37.09
N ASP A 82 21.51 1.61 -37.65
CA ASP A 82 22.16 1.53 -38.96
C ASP A 82 23.35 2.52 -38.99
N ARG A 83 24.42 2.14 -38.28
CA ARG A 83 25.80 2.61 -38.43
C ARG A 83 26.62 2.14 -37.22
N ALA A 84 27.18 0.94 -37.33
CA ALA A 84 28.36 0.53 -36.59
C ALA A 84 29.05 -0.61 -37.35
N ASP A 85 29.36 -0.38 -38.63
CA ASP A 85 30.32 -1.16 -39.41
C ASP A 85 30.98 -0.20 -40.40
N ALA A 86 31.89 0.64 -39.90
CA ALA A 86 32.88 1.32 -40.72
C ALA A 86 34.02 1.83 -39.84
N GLU A 87 35.23 1.43 -40.24
CA GLU A 87 36.54 1.99 -39.91
C GLU A 87 37.28 1.48 -38.65
N GLY A 88 38.35 0.74 -38.92
CA GLY A 88 39.50 0.68 -38.02
C GLY A 88 40.48 -0.47 -38.24
N GLY A 89 41.33 -0.40 -39.27
CA GLY A 89 42.73 -0.84 -39.14
C GLY A 89 43.20 -2.02 -39.99
N GLU A 90 43.96 -1.70 -41.03
CA GLU A 90 44.74 -2.59 -41.90
C GLU A 90 46.03 -3.16 -41.27
N ALA A 91 46.57 -4.15 -41.99
CA ALA A 91 47.95 -4.67 -42.04
C ALA A 91 48.33 -5.80 -41.06
N GLU A 92 48.64 -7.01 -41.56
CA GLU A 92 49.93 -7.37 -42.18
C GLU A 92 49.86 -8.79 -42.82
N ARG A 93 50.91 -9.13 -43.57
CA ARG A 93 51.02 -10.07 -44.70
C ARG A 93 51.32 -11.53 -44.36
N ALA A 94 51.12 -12.35 -45.40
CA ALA A 94 51.95 -13.47 -45.88
C ALA A 94 51.60 -14.90 -45.44
N GLY A 95 51.48 -15.79 -46.43
CA GLY A 95 51.47 -17.24 -46.24
C GLY A 95 50.82 -17.99 -47.42
N ALA A 96 51.64 -18.34 -48.42
CA ALA A 96 51.26 -19.12 -49.61
C ALA A 96 51.07 -20.62 -49.32
N GLY A 97 50.35 -21.32 -50.21
CA GLY A 97 50.42 -22.77 -50.37
C GLY A 97 49.20 -23.40 -51.07
N GLY A 98 49.39 -23.92 -52.29
CA GLY A 98 48.38 -24.65 -53.09
C GLY A 98 48.02 -26.03 -52.51
N SER A 99 47.22 -26.91 -53.13
CA SER A 99 46.77 -27.11 -54.51
C SER A 99 45.56 -28.11 -54.47
N PRO A 100 45.07 -28.78 -55.52
CA PRO A 100 43.81 -28.42 -56.19
C PRO A 100 42.77 -29.57 -56.35
N ALA A 101 41.64 -29.20 -56.97
CA ALA A 101 40.81 -30.01 -57.88
C ALA A 101 39.94 -31.17 -57.35
N ALA A 102 38.62 -30.96 -57.40
CA ALA A 102 37.70 -31.81 -58.17
C ALA A 102 36.36 -31.09 -58.39
N ALA A 103 35.98 -30.90 -59.65
CA ALA A 103 34.63 -30.62 -60.13
C ALA A 103 34.45 -31.40 -61.45
N PRO A 104 33.25 -31.59 -62.01
CA PRO A 104 31.89 -31.32 -61.51
C PRO A 104 30.92 -32.52 -61.72
N SER A 105 29.70 -32.44 -61.16
CA SER A 105 28.52 -33.01 -61.82
C SER A 105 27.39 -32.01 -61.78
N ARG A 106 26.97 -31.62 -62.99
CA ARG A 106 25.87 -30.73 -63.34
C ARG A 106 24.54 -31.40 -62.97
N ASP A 107 23.63 -30.64 -62.36
CA ASP A 107 22.23 -30.49 -62.78
C ASP A 107 21.38 -29.87 -61.66
N ALA A 108 21.22 -28.56 -61.69
CA ALA A 108 20.02 -27.84 -61.24
C ALA A 108 20.17 -26.37 -61.64
N ALA A 109 19.28 -25.88 -62.52
CA ALA A 109 19.23 -24.49 -62.92
C ALA A 109 18.88 -23.56 -61.72
N PRO A 110 19.42 -22.34 -61.65
CA PRO A 110 18.99 -21.36 -60.66
C PRO A 110 17.61 -20.81 -61.06
N VAL A 111 16.63 -20.97 -60.17
CA VAL A 111 15.36 -20.24 -60.24
C VAL A 111 15.65 -18.76 -59.93
N ILE A 112 15.43 -17.88 -60.89
CA ILE A 112 15.44 -16.42 -60.67
C ILE A 112 14.14 -16.06 -59.93
N PRO A 113 14.18 -15.49 -58.72
CA PRO A 113 12.97 -14.99 -58.08
C PRO A 113 12.48 -13.73 -58.80
N ALA A 114 11.20 -13.69 -59.15
CA ALA A 114 10.53 -12.54 -59.74
C ALA A 114 10.58 -11.32 -58.77
N PRO A 115 10.62 -10.08 -59.28
CA PRO A 115 10.64 -8.88 -58.45
C PRO A 115 9.35 -8.80 -57.63
N ALA A 116 9.49 -8.77 -56.30
CA ALA A 116 8.39 -8.61 -55.38
C ALA A 116 7.69 -7.26 -55.61
N THR A 117 6.38 -7.30 -55.88
CA THR A 117 5.52 -6.12 -55.93
C THR A 117 5.53 -5.46 -54.54
N PRO A 118 5.77 -4.14 -54.42
CA PRO A 118 5.79 -3.49 -53.12
C PRO A 118 4.39 -3.59 -52.49
N ALA A 119 4.34 -4.25 -51.32
CA ALA A 119 3.12 -4.38 -50.54
C ALA A 119 2.58 -2.97 -50.21
N ARG A 120 1.35 -2.71 -50.64
CA ARG A 120 0.61 -1.49 -50.33
C ARG A 120 0.50 -1.37 -48.82
N VAL A 121 1.21 -0.40 -48.23
CA VAL A 121 1.16 -0.12 -46.78
C VAL A 121 -0.29 0.21 -46.43
N ALA A 122 -0.96 -0.71 -45.75
CA ALA A 122 -2.26 -0.44 -45.16
C ALA A 122 -2.06 0.62 -44.07
N ASN A 123 -2.68 1.79 -44.24
CA ASN A 123 -2.69 2.81 -43.19
C ASN A 123 -3.25 2.19 -41.90
N PRO A 124 -2.57 2.35 -40.76
CA PRO A 124 -3.06 1.81 -39.49
C PRO A 124 -4.42 2.45 -39.18
N VAL A 125 -5.45 1.61 -39.06
CA VAL A 125 -6.75 2.01 -38.51
C VAL A 125 -6.48 2.58 -37.11
N PRO A 126 -6.94 3.80 -36.78
CA PRO A 126 -6.74 4.35 -35.44
C PRO A 126 -7.37 3.38 -34.43
N SER A 127 -6.52 2.76 -33.61
CA SER A 127 -6.98 1.94 -32.51
C SER A 127 -7.76 2.85 -31.57
N THR A 128 -9.07 2.62 -31.46
CA THR A 128 -9.89 3.22 -30.42
C THR A 128 -9.40 2.67 -29.09
N GLN A 129 -8.47 3.39 -28.45
CA GLN A 129 -8.01 3.07 -27.10
C GLN A 129 -9.22 3.17 -26.17
N THR A 130 -9.73 2.03 -25.73
CA THR A 130 -10.76 2.00 -24.69
C THR A 130 -10.19 2.64 -23.44
N PRO A 131 -10.89 3.59 -22.80
CA PRO A 131 -10.38 4.27 -21.62
C PRO A 131 -9.99 3.26 -20.55
N SER A 132 -8.76 3.38 -20.05
CA SER A 132 -8.29 2.59 -18.92
C SER A 132 -9.24 2.74 -17.72
N TRP A 133 -9.33 1.72 -16.87
CA TRP A 133 -10.12 1.78 -15.62
C TRP A 133 -9.69 2.97 -14.72
N ARG A 134 -8.43 3.40 -14.83
CA ARG A 134 -7.86 4.58 -14.16
C ARG A 134 -8.56 5.87 -14.60
N THR A 135 -8.79 6.04 -15.89
CA THR A 135 -9.56 7.17 -16.44
C THR A 135 -10.98 7.20 -15.86
N TRP A 136 -11.62 6.03 -15.76
CA TRP A 136 -12.97 5.92 -15.18
C TRP A 136 -13.00 6.28 -13.69
N MET A 137 -11.99 5.90 -12.89
CA MET A 137 -11.93 6.30 -11.48
C MET A 137 -11.86 7.82 -11.29
N VAL A 138 -11.01 8.50 -12.06
CA VAL A 138 -10.89 9.96 -11.98
C VAL A 138 -12.17 10.62 -12.47
N ALA A 139 -12.77 10.12 -13.55
CA ALA A 139 -14.04 10.63 -14.05
C ALA A 139 -15.16 10.50 -13.02
N ILE A 140 -15.28 9.36 -12.33
CA ILE A 140 -16.24 9.14 -11.24
C ILE A 140 -15.97 10.11 -10.09
N TRP A 141 -14.72 10.28 -9.70
CA TRP A 141 -14.35 11.22 -8.63
C TRP A 141 -14.73 12.66 -8.99
N ILE A 142 -14.40 13.13 -10.20
CA ILE A 142 -14.76 14.47 -10.71
C ILE A 142 -16.28 14.63 -10.74
N ALA A 143 -17.01 13.64 -11.26
CA ALA A 143 -18.47 13.67 -11.33
C ALA A 143 -19.09 13.81 -9.93
N GLY A 144 -18.58 13.08 -8.94
CA GLY A 144 -19.00 13.20 -7.56
C GLY A 144 -18.72 14.60 -6.98
N VAL A 145 -17.50 15.12 -7.17
CA VAL A 145 -17.13 16.48 -6.72
C VAL A 145 -18.04 17.54 -7.37
N ALA A 146 -18.31 17.43 -8.67
CA ALA A 146 -19.20 18.35 -9.38
C ALA A 146 -20.62 18.30 -8.83
N PHE A 147 -21.17 17.10 -8.63
CA PHE A 147 -22.50 16.90 -8.05
C PHE A 147 -22.63 17.50 -6.64
N PHE A 148 -21.69 17.20 -5.74
CA PHE A 148 -21.72 17.73 -4.38
C PHE A 148 -21.42 19.23 -4.31
N SER A 149 -20.57 19.76 -5.19
CA SER A 149 -20.30 21.20 -5.33
C SER A 149 -21.54 21.96 -5.79
N LEU A 150 -22.26 21.43 -6.79
CA LEU A 150 -23.52 22.00 -7.25
C LEU A 150 -24.54 22.03 -6.11
N ARG A 151 -24.69 20.93 -5.38
CA ARG A 151 -25.59 20.85 -4.22
C ARG A 151 -25.23 21.88 -3.13
N LEU A 152 -23.95 22.04 -2.82
CA LEU A 152 -23.46 23.01 -1.84
C LEU A 152 -23.73 24.45 -2.32
N THR A 153 -23.48 24.74 -3.59
CA THR A 153 -23.66 26.06 -4.19
C THR A 153 -25.13 26.45 -4.25
N VAL A 154 -26.00 25.53 -4.67
CA VAL A 154 -27.46 25.73 -4.66
C VAL A 154 -27.96 25.97 -3.24
N GLY A 155 -27.47 25.21 -2.26
CA GLY A 155 -27.79 25.43 -0.84
C GLY A 155 -27.37 26.81 -0.35
N ALA A 156 -26.15 27.24 -0.66
CA ALA A 156 -25.65 28.57 -0.30
C ALA A 156 -26.43 29.69 -0.99
N TRP A 157 -26.78 29.52 -2.27
CA TRP A 157 -27.63 30.47 -3.00
C TRP A 157 -29.03 30.58 -2.39
N ARG A 158 -29.66 29.45 -2.04
CA ARG A 158 -30.97 29.43 -1.36
C ARG A 158 -30.92 30.19 -0.04
N ILE A 159 -29.89 29.97 0.78
CA ILE A 159 -29.72 30.70 2.05
C ILE A 159 -29.47 32.19 1.82
N ARG A 160 -28.65 32.57 0.83
CA ARG A 160 -28.43 33.98 0.49
C ARG A 160 -29.71 34.67 0.05
N ARG A 161 -30.49 34.01 -0.82
CA ARG A 161 -31.78 34.51 -1.30
C ARG A 161 -32.80 34.64 -0.16
N LEU A 162 -32.82 33.67 0.76
CA LEU A 162 -33.64 33.73 1.96
C LEU A 162 -33.27 34.93 2.84
N VAL A 163 -31.98 35.14 3.10
CA VAL A 163 -31.50 36.27 3.93
C VAL A 163 -31.74 37.61 3.24
N SER A 164 -31.57 37.71 1.91
CA SER A 164 -31.85 38.95 1.17
C SER A 164 -33.33 39.32 1.16
N ASN A 165 -34.22 38.32 1.28
CA ASN A 165 -35.66 38.51 1.34
C ASN A 165 -36.19 38.65 2.78
N ALA A 166 -35.34 38.44 3.79
CA ALA A 166 -35.71 38.54 5.19
C ALA A 166 -35.85 40.01 5.61
N ARG A 167 -36.67 40.27 6.63
CA ARG A 167 -36.90 41.61 7.17
C ARG A 167 -36.06 41.83 8.43
N PRO A 168 -35.52 43.03 8.69
CA PRO A 168 -34.87 43.33 9.96
C PRO A 168 -35.77 42.96 11.15
N TRP A 169 -35.20 42.37 12.19
CA TRP A 169 -35.95 42.09 13.41
C TRP A 169 -36.18 43.39 14.18
N THR A 170 -37.43 43.65 14.57
CA THR A 170 -37.84 44.88 15.27
C THR A 170 -37.68 44.81 16.79
N GLY A 171 -37.04 43.76 17.31
CA GLY A 171 -36.87 43.54 18.75
C GLY A 171 -38.09 42.92 19.44
N THR A 172 -37.90 42.58 20.71
CA THR A 172 -38.96 42.25 21.67
C THR A 172 -38.72 43.16 22.88
N PRO A 173 -39.77 43.76 23.49
CA PRO A 173 -39.62 44.51 24.73
C PRO A 173 -38.84 43.68 25.78
N ASP A 174 -37.96 44.34 26.54
CA ASP A 174 -37.11 43.74 27.58
C ASP A 174 -35.99 42.78 27.09
N LEU A 175 -35.78 42.67 25.78
CA LEU A 175 -34.76 41.81 25.18
C LEU A 175 -33.73 42.63 24.39
N ASP A 176 -32.53 42.79 24.97
CA ASP A 176 -31.39 43.46 24.32
C ASP A 176 -30.39 42.41 23.75
N PRO A 177 -30.39 42.16 22.43
CA PRO A 177 -29.45 41.23 21.81
C PRO A 177 -27.99 41.73 21.84
N GLU A 178 -27.76 43.04 21.89
CA GLU A 178 -26.42 43.61 21.93
C GLU A 178 -25.79 43.40 23.31
N ARG A 179 -26.58 43.49 24.38
CA ARG A 179 -26.15 43.09 25.73
C ARG A 179 -25.66 41.64 25.75
N LEU A 180 -26.41 40.73 25.12
CA LEU A 180 -26.01 39.31 25.04
C LEU A 180 -24.73 39.13 24.22
N ALA A 181 -24.61 39.80 23.07
CA ALA A 181 -23.42 39.78 22.24
C ALA A 181 -22.17 40.31 22.99
N ARG A 182 -22.32 41.43 23.72
CA ARG A 182 -21.26 41.98 24.59
C ARG A 182 -20.87 41.00 25.70
N GLY A 183 -21.84 40.33 26.32
CA GLY A 183 -21.58 39.31 27.34
C GLY A 183 -20.78 38.12 26.85
N LEU A 184 -20.84 37.82 25.55
CA LEU A 184 -20.03 36.79 24.89
C LEU A 184 -18.73 37.33 24.26
N GLY A 185 -18.47 38.63 24.35
CA GLY A 185 -17.28 39.27 23.78
C GLY A 185 -17.28 39.34 22.24
N ILE A 186 -18.45 39.36 21.61
CA ILE A 186 -18.59 39.48 20.14
C ILE A 186 -19.21 40.81 19.72
N ALA A 187 -18.90 41.24 18.50
CA ALA A 187 -19.55 42.39 17.89
C ALA A 187 -21.05 42.15 17.69
N PRO A 188 -21.88 43.21 17.66
CA PRO A 188 -23.31 43.10 17.35
C PRO A 188 -23.55 42.33 16.04
N VAL A 189 -24.52 41.41 16.07
CA VAL A 189 -24.86 40.55 14.94
C VAL A 189 -26.21 40.97 14.39
N ALA A 190 -26.32 41.11 13.06
CA ALA A 190 -27.59 41.41 12.44
C ALA A 190 -28.60 40.28 12.67
N ILE A 191 -29.82 40.64 13.09
CA ILE A 191 -30.92 39.71 13.31
C ILE A 191 -32.03 40.05 12.31
N VAL A 192 -32.46 39.05 11.55
CA VAL A 192 -33.53 39.17 10.57
C VAL A 192 -34.63 38.15 10.86
N THR A 193 -35.83 38.41 10.37
CA THR A 193 -36.99 37.52 10.48
C THR A 193 -37.45 37.08 9.09
N SER A 194 -37.82 35.81 8.98
CA SER A 194 -38.39 35.24 7.75
C SER A 194 -39.59 34.34 8.07
N PRO A 195 -40.67 34.38 7.28
CA PRO A 195 -41.78 33.44 7.38
C PRO A 195 -41.43 32.05 6.83
N ASP A 196 -40.38 31.92 6.03
CA ASP A 196 -40.02 30.70 5.29
C ASP A 196 -39.16 29.72 6.11
N VAL A 197 -39.02 29.98 7.42
CA VAL A 197 -38.16 29.19 8.32
C VAL A 197 -38.91 28.83 9.59
N ASN A 198 -38.70 27.61 10.08
CA ASN A 198 -39.40 27.06 11.25
C ASN A 198 -38.50 26.90 12.48
N SER A 199 -37.21 27.22 12.37
CA SER A 199 -36.27 27.24 13.49
C SER A 199 -35.29 28.41 13.35
N PRO A 200 -34.84 29.01 14.47
CA PRO A 200 -33.69 29.91 14.46
C PRO A 200 -32.46 29.22 13.86
N PHE A 201 -31.63 29.96 13.14
CA PHE A 201 -30.30 29.52 12.74
C PHE A 201 -29.38 30.71 12.40
N VAL A 202 -28.08 30.50 12.52
CA VAL A 202 -27.06 31.42 11.99
C VAL A 202 -26.79 31.15 10.51
N ALA A 203 -27.03 32.16 9.66
CA ALA A 203 -26.62 32.17 8.27
C ALA A 203 -25.24 32.81 8.09
N GLY A 204 -24.43 32.24 7.19
CA GLY A 204 -23.12 32.78 6.85
C GLY A 204 -21.98 32.29 7.76
N GLY A 205 -20.87 33.04 7.79
CA GLY A 205 -19.78 32.71 8.71
C GLY A 205 -18.68 33.75 8.86
N LEU A 206 -18.36 34.54 7.82
CA LEU A 206 -17.51 35.73 8.00
C LEU A 206 -18.35 36.94 8.42
N ARG A 207 -19.55 37.04 7.85
CA ARG A 207 -20.60 37.99 8.24
C ARG A 207 -21.81 37.17 8.67
N PRO A 208 -21.88 36.73 9.94
CA PRO A 208 -23.00 35.96 10.44
C PRO A 208 -24.25 36.84 10.52
N VAL A 209 -25.40 36.26 10.19
CA VAL A 209 -26.72 36.87 10.35
C VAL A 209 -27.62 35.85 11.04
N ILE A 210 -28.26 36.21 12.14
CA ILE A 210 -29.21 35.33 12.82
C ILE A 210 -30.56 35.47 12.12
N VAL A 211 -31.10 34.34 11.64
CA VAL A 211 -32.43 34.29 11.01
C VAL A 211 -33.42 33.69 12.00
N LEU A 212 -34.44 34.45 12.35
CA LEU A 212 -35.52 34.03 13.24
C LEU A 212 -36.80 33.70 12.44
N PRO A 213 -37.53 32.64 12.82
CA PRO A 213 -38.90 32.44 12.37
C PRO A 213 -39.79 33.62 12.78
N ALA A 214 -40.47 34.23 11.81
CA ALA A 214 -41.38 35.35 12.06
C ALA A 214 -42.53 34.96 13.02
N THR A 215 -42.88 33.68 13.09
CA THR A 215 -43.87 33.14 14.02
C THR A 215 -43.35 33.08 15.45
N LEU A 216 -42.13 32.59 15.66
CA LEU A 216 -41.52 32.49 16.98
C LEU A 216 -41.18 33.87 17.54
N SER A 217 -40.63 34.77 16.72
CA SER A 217 -40.26 36.13 17.15
C SER A 217 -41.46 36.95 17.62
N ARG A 218 -42.67 36.68 17.10
CA ARG A 218 -43.91 37.33 17.52
C ARG A 218 -44.62 36.67 18.68
N ARG A 219 -44.50 35.34 18.82
CA ARG A 219 -45.32 34.55 19.78
C ARG A 219 -44.62 34.23 21.09
N LEU A 220 -43.30 34.19 21.11
CA LEU A 220 -42.56 33.85 22.33
C LEU A 220 -42.29 35.10 23.18
N PRO A 221 -42.55 35.06 24.51
CA PRO A 221 -42.15 36.12 25.41
C PRO A 221 -40.61 36.20 25.50
N ALA A 222 -40.10 37.37 25.90
CA ALA A 222 -38.67 37.62 26.03
C ALA A 222 -37.95 36.56 26.86
N GLU A 223 -38.56 36.08 27.95
CA GLU A 223 -38.01 35.03 28.82
C GLU A 223 -37.70 33.70 28.09
N LEU A 224 -38.47 33.36 27.06
CA LEU A 224 -38.28 32.13 26.27
C LEU A 224 -37.47 32.38 24.99
N LEU A 225 -37.49 33.60 24.45
CA LEU A 225 -36.75 33.98 23.25
C LEU A 225 -35.28 34.32 23.55
N GLU A 226 -34.98 34.91 24.71
CA GLU A 226 -33.64 35.26 25.17
C GLU A 226 -32.65 34.07 25.14
N PRO A 227 -32.96 32.90 25.75
CA PRO A 227 -32.05 31.76 25.71
C PRO A 227 -31.90 31.15 24.30
N LEU A 228 -32.91 31.27 23.43
CA LEU A 228 -32.83 30.83 22.03
C LEU A 228 -31.92 31.76 21.21
N LEU A 229 -32.02 33.07 21.42
CA LEU A 229 -31.09 34.03 20.81
C LEU A 229 -29.67 33.84 21.33
N LEU A 230 -29.52 33.59 22.62
CA LEU A 230 -28.21 33.31 23.21
C LEU A 230 -27.59 32.04 22.59
N HIS A 231 -28.37 30.99 22.32
CA HIS A 231 -27.91 29.79 21.62
C HIS A 231 -27.31 30.11 20.24
N GLU A 232 -28.01 30.92 19.43
CA GLU A 232 -27.51 31.33 18.12
C GLU A 232 -26.28 32.25 18.23
N LEU A 233 -26.25 33.16 19.21
CA LEU A 233 -25.09 34.02 19.47
C LEU A 233 -23.87 33.22 19.92
N VAL A 234 -24.05 32.14 20.69
CA VAL A 234 -22.95 31.23 21.07
C VAL A 234 -22.36 30.55 19.82
N HIS A 235 -23.19 30.15 18.84
CA HIS A 235 -22.67 29.66 17.55
C HIS A 235 -21.83 30.72 16.82
N VAL A 236 -22.25 31.99 16.88
CA VAL A 236 -21.45 33.10 16.32
C VAL A 236 -20.12 33.26 17.06
N ALA A 237 -20.15 33.29 18.38
CA ALA A 237 -18.95 33.42 19.23
C ALA A 237 -17.94 32.30 18.99
N ARG A 238 -18.43 31.07 18.78
CA ARG A 238 -17.60 29.89 18.49
C ARG A 238 -17.18 29.77 17.03
N LYS A 239 -17.60 30.71 16.15
CA LYS A 239 -17.32 30.70 14.71
C LYS A 239 -17.79 29.42 14.02
N ASP A 240 -18.89 28.86 14.51
CA ASP A 240 -19.40 27.58 14.05
C ASP A 240 -19.77 27.59 12.56
N GLY A 241 -20.23 28.72 12.02
CA GLY A 241 -20.49 28.86 10.57
C GLY A 241 -19.25 28.68 9.69
N LEU A 242 -18.05 29.03 10.17
CA LEU A 242 -16.79 28.81 9.45
C LEU A 242 -16.42 27.33 9.42
N VAL A 243 -16.47 26.68 10.58
CA VAL A 243 -16.14 25.25 10.71
C VAL A 243 -17.11 24.40 9.88
N ASN A 244 -18.41 24.72 9.88
CA ASN A 244 -19.39 24.00 9.08
C ASN A 244 -19.11 24.15 7.58
N ARG A 245 -18.74 25.34 7.10
CA ARG A 245 -18.35 25.55 5.71
C ARG A 245 -17.12 24.74 5.33
N LEU A 246 -16.08 24.73 6.17
CA LEU A 246 -14.90 23.90 5.96
C LEU A 246 -15.26 22.40 5.90
N SER A 247 -16.07 21.93 6.85
CA SER A 247 -16.54 20.53 6.90
C SER A 247 -17.31 20.13 5.64
N LEU A 248 -18.19 20.99 5.14
CA LEU A 248 -18.94 20.74 3.91
C LEU A 248 -18.03 20.73 2.67
N THR A 249 -17.07 21.63 2.57
CA THR A 249 -16.09 21.64 1.48
C THR A 249 -15.25 20.37 1.47
N LEU A 250 -14.70 19.97 2.62
CA LEU A 250 -13.92 18.74 2.75
C LEU A 250 -14.75 17.50 2.44
N ARG A 251 -16.02 17.45 2.85
CA ARG A 251 -16.94 16.36 2.50
C ARG A 251 -17.24 16.31 1.00
N THR A 252 -17.26 17.44 0.31
CA THR A 252 -17.42 17.48 -1.16
C THR A 252 -16.19 16.89 -1.86
N LEU A 253 -14.98 17.19 -1.38
CA LEU A 253 -13.73 16.67 -1.95
C LEU A 253 -13.48 15.19 -1.63
N LEU A 254 -13.83 14.78 -0.41
CA LEU A 254 -13.68 13.42 0.13
C LEU A 254 -15.04 12.71 0.19
N TRP A 255 -15.89 12.91 -0.81
CA TRP A 255 -17.26 12.38 -0.79
C TRP A 255 -17.29 10.84 -0.78
N HIS A 256 -16.24 10.20 -1.30
CA HIS A 256 -16.05 8.75 -1.30
C HIS A 256 -15.56 8.20 0.04
N ASP A 257 -15.03 9.02 0.95
CA ASP A 257 -14.49 8.58 2.24
C ASP A 257 -15.58 8.54 3.33
N PRO A 258 -15.99 7.35 3.82
CA PRO A 258 -17.02 7.22 4.86
C PRO A 258 -16.64 7.86 6.19
N LEU A 259 -15.35 7.97 6.52
CA LEU A 259 -14.88 8.61 7.75
C LEU A 259 -15.16 10.11 7.74
N MET A 260 -15.12 10.75 6.56
CA MET A 260 -15.47 12.16 6.43
C MET A 260 -16.96 12.39 6.70
N TRP A 261 -17.82 11.46 6.27
CA TRP A 261 -19.25 11.49 6.58
C TRP A 261 -19.52 11.32 8.08
N MET A 262 -18.82 10.38 8.72
CA MET A 262 -18.91 10.17 10.17
C MET A 262 -18.41 11.38 10.95
N MET A 263 -17.29 11.97 10.53
CA MET A 263 -16.71 13.17 11.13
C MET A 263 -17.69 14.34 11.09
N HIS A 264 -18.28 14.62 9.93
CA HIS A 264 -19.27 15.69 9.75
C HIS A 264 -20.49 15.49 10.66
N ARG A 265 -21.04 14.27 10.69
CA ARG A 265 -22.20 13.94 11.56
C ARG A 265 -21.86 14.09 13.04
N GLY A 266 -20.70 13.59 13.46
CA GLY A 266 -20.26 13.67 14.85
C GLY A 266 -20.02 15.11 15.31
N LEU A 267 -19.38 15.93 14.45
CA LEU A 267 -19.16 17.34 14.71
C LEU A 267 -20.48 18.11 14.87
N ALA A 268 -21.47 17.84 14.00
CA ALA A 268 -22.78 18.47 14.09
C ALA A 268 -23.44 18.19 15.46
N VAL A 269 -23.41 16.94 15.94
CA VAL A 269 -23.99 16.58 17.24
C VAL A 269 -23.24 17.23 18.41
N ASP A 270 -21.91 17.16 18.43
CA ASP A 270 -21.14 17.72 19.54
C ASP A 270 -21.25 19.24 19.64
N ARG A 271 -21.41 19.94 18.51
CA ARG A 271 -21.63 21.39 18.50
C ARG A 271 -22.90 21.77 19.21
N GLU A 272 -24.03 21.15 18.85
CA GLU A 272 -25.31 21.43 19.48
C GLU A 272 -25.23 21.22 21.01
N ILE A 273 -24.66 20.09 21.45
CA ILE A 273 -24.50 19.79 22.88
C ILE A 273 -23.58 20.81 23.57
N ALA A 274 -22.50 21.19 22.90
CA ALA A 274 -21.54 22.14 23.47
C ALA A 274 -22.09 23.57 23.51
N THR A 275 -22.97 23.96 22.57
CA THR A 275 -23.70 25.23 22.59
C THR A 275 -24.75 25.22 23.69
N ASP A 276 -25.55 24.16 23.81
CA ASP A 276 -26.55 24.00 24.88
C ASP A 276 -25.90 24.14 26.27
N GLY A 277 -24.73 23.51 26.47
CA GLY A 277 -23.98 23.63 27.73
C GLY A 277 -23.52 25.04 28.06
N GLU A 278 -23.12 25.82 27.05
CA GLU A 278 -22.69 27.22 27.23
C GLU A 278 -23.86 28.15 27.56
N VAL A 279 -25.02 27.93 26.94
CA VAL A 279 -26.26 28.66 27.24
C VAL A 279 -26.67 28.41 28.69
N VAL A 280 -26.68 27.15 29.12
CA VAL A 280 -27.03 26.75 30.49
C VAL A 280 -26.09 27.37 31.52
N ARG A 281 -24.80 27.51 31.20
CA ARG A 281 -23.80 28.17 32.06
C ARG A 281 -24.00 29.68 32.13
N THR A 282 -24.29 30.31 31.00
CA THR A 282 -24.40 31.77 30.92
C THR A 282 -25.67 32.27 31.59
N GLN A 283 -26.71 31.44 31.67
CA GLN A 283 -27.99 31.77 32.30
C GLN A 283 -28.31 30.81 33.47
N GLU A 284 -27.41 30.76 34.46
CA GLU A 284 -27.64 30.02 35.70
C GLU A 284 -29.06 30.31 36.27
N GLY A 285 -29.81 29.27 36.60
CA GLY A 285 -31.19 29.37 37.10
C GLY A 285 -32.30 29.44 36.04
N ARG A 286 -32.01 29.55 34.74
CA ARG A 286 -33.04 29.65 33.66
C ARG A 286 -33.15 28.42 32.74
N ARG A 287 -32.67 27.25 33.18
CA ARG A 287 -32.71 25.99 32.42
C ARG A 287 -34.12 25.61 31.93
N SER A 288 -35.12 25.78 32.80
CA SER A 288 -36.52 25.46 32.48
C SER A 288 -37.10 26.36 31.39
N SER A 289 -36.74 27.65 31.38
CA SER A 289 -37.16 28.60 30.35
C SER A 289 -36.48 28.29 29.02
N TYR A 290 -35.21 27.89 29.04
CA TYR A 290 -34.53 27.40 27.84
C TYR A 290 -35.14 26.12 27.27
N ALA A 291 -35.40 25.11 28.12
CA ALA A 291 -36.04 23.86 27.70
C ALA A 291 -37.44 24.09 27.10
N ARG A 292 -38.24 24.97 27.71
CA ARG A 292 -39.55 25.41 27.16
C ARG A 292 -39.41 26.11 25.80
N GLY A 293 -38.43 26.99 25.65
CA GLY A 293 -38.13 27.63 24.36
C GLY A 293 -37.74 26.61 23.29
N LEU A 294 -36.89 25.64 23.60
CA LEU A 294 -36.47 24.58 22.67
C LEU A 294 -37.66 23.69 22.26
N LEU A 295 -38.55 23.35 23.20
CA LEU A 295 -39.78 22.61 22.92
C LEU A 295 -40.72 23.40 21.98
N ALA A 296 -40.80 24.72 22.14
CA ALA A 296 -41.59 25.57 21.24
C ALA A 296 -41.03 25.52 19.80
N VAL A 297 -39.71 25.60 19.63
CA VAL A 297 -39.04 25.43 18.32
C VAL A 297 -39.34 24.06 17.72
N LEU A 298 -39.22 22.98 18.50
CA LEU A 298 -39.48 21.62 18.01
C LEU A 298 -40.95 21.45 17.55
N ARG A 299 -41.91 21.99 18.31
CA ARG A 299 -43.33 21.95 17.95
C ARG A 299 -43.62 22.69 16.64
N SER A 300 -42.94 23.81 16.38
CA SER A 300 -43.07 24.57 15.14
C SER A 300 -42.49 23.86 13.90
N ARG A 301 -41.59 22.89 14.07
CA ARG A 301 -41.01 22.12 12.95
C ARG A 301 -41.91 20.99 12.43
N SER A 302 -42.84 20.50 13.25
CA SER A 302 -43.68 19.33 12.97
C SER A 302 -44.68 19.49 11.79
N GLY A 303 -44.81 20.69 11.21
CA GLY A 303 -45.87 21.00 10.25
C GLY A 303 -45.55 20.83 8.76
N THR A 304 -44.29 20.60 8.35
CA THR A 304 -43.91 20.60 6.92
C THR A 304 -42.65 19.79 6.64
N GLU A 305 -42.70 18.46 6.49
CA GLU A 305 -41.51 17.71 6.07
C GLU A 305 -41.77 16.59 5.05
N SER A 306 -41.18 16.78 3.87
CA SER A 306 -41.00 15.79 2.80
C SER A 306 -39.92 14.75 3.16
N ALA A 307 -40.11 13.53 2.67
CA ALA A 307 -39.36 12.30 2.96
C ALA A 307 -37.84 12.29 2.60
N LEU A 308 -37.26 13.40 2.17
CA LEU A 308 -35.84 13.48 1.74
C LEU A 308 -34.85 13.95 2.82
N ALA A 309 -35.28 14.10 4.08
CA ALA A 309 -34.46 14.52 5.21
C ALA A 309 -34.32 13.44 6.30
N VAL A 310 -33.95 12.22 5.90
CA VAL A 310 -33.87 11.03 6.79
C VAL A 310 -32.56 10.94 7.60
N GLY A 311 -31.63 11.89 7.47
CA GLY A 311 -30.27 11.72 8.01
C GLY A 311 -29.99 12.19 9.45
N ALA A 312 -30.92 12.85 10.16
CA ALA A 312 -30.58 13.57 11.40
C ALA A 312 -31.70 13.61 12.46
N ARG A 313 -32.54 12.58 12.56
CA ARG A 313 -33.76 12.65 13.40
C ARG A 313 -33.86 11.49 14.37
N GLY A 314 -33.89 11.82 15.66
CA GLY A 314 -34.13 10.90 16.77
C GLY A 314 -33.15 11.10 17.92
N PRO A 315 -31.93 10.55 17.86
CA PRO A 315 -31.02 10.52 19.02
C PRO A 315 -30.50 11.88 19.47
N ALA A 316 -30.30 12.82 18.54
CA ALA A 316 -29.70 14.12 18.84
C ALA A 316 -30.63 15.04 19.65
N VAL A 317 -31.93 15.09 19.31
CA VAL A 317 -32.91 15.92 20.03
C VAL A 317 -33.21 15.33 21.40
N ARG A 318 -33.41 14.00 21.46
CA ARG A 318 -33.61 13.27 22.72
C ARG A 318 -32.45 13.50 23.70
N ARG A 319 -31.21 13.38 23.22
CA ARG A 319 -30.00 13.58 24.04
C ARG A 319 -29.85 15.02 24.54
N ARG A 320 -30.29 16.03 23.78
CA ARG A 320 -30.33 17.43 24.24
C ARG A 320 -31.36 17.64 25.34
N VAL A 321 -32.55 17.07 25.19
CA VAL A 321 -33.62 17.16 26.21
C VAL A 321 -33.24 16.39 27.48
N GLU A 322 -32.67 15.18 27.36
CA GLU A 322 -32.18 14.39 28.51
C GLU A 322 -31.05 15.12 29.26
N LEU A 323 -30.12 15.77 28.55
CA LEU A 323 -29.04 16.56 29.16
C LEU A 323 -29.55 17.82 29.87
N LEU A 324 -30.67 18.40 29.40
CA LEU A 324 -31.29 19.56 30.05
C LEU A 324 -32.14 19.18 31.28
N LEU A 325 -32.66 17.94 31.33
CA LEU A 325 -33.55 17.46 32.38
C LEU A 325 -32.84 16.62 33.48
N GLY A 326 -31.63 16.11 33.24
CA GLY A 326 -30.90 15.29 34.21
C GLY A 326 -30.11 16.09 35.26
N GLU A 327 -30.16 15.65 36.52
CA GLU A 327 -29.39 16.23 37.65
C GLU A 327 -27.87 15.97 37.57
N SER A 328 -27.40 15.20 36.60
CA SER A 328 -25.99 14.87 36.42
C SER A 328 -25.53 15.29 35.02
N ALA A 329 -25.36 16.59 34.81
CA ALA A 329 -24.51 17.06 33.71
C ALA A 329 -23.08 16.56 34.00
N PRO A 330 -22.49 15.66 33.19
CA PRO A 330 -21.11 15.22 33.41
C PRO A 330 -20.22 16.46 33.45
N GLY A 331 -19.51 16.65 34.57
CA GLY A 331 -18.81 17.88 34.92
C GLY A 331 -18.19 18.59 33.73
N TRP A 332 -18.83 19.67 33.29
CA TRP A 332 -18.30 20.55 32.26
C TRP A 332 -17.13 21.31 32.88
N ARG A 333 -15.92 20.78 32.70
CA ARG A 333 -14.69 21.56 32.93
C ARG A 333 -14.45 22.37 31.66
N PRO A 334 -14.22 23.70 31.76
CA PRO A 334 -13.86 24.49 30.60
C PRO A 334 -12.66 23.81 29.95
N ALA A 335 -12.79 23.61 28.65
CA ALA A 335 -11.66 23.35 27.78
C ALA A 335 -10.81 24.62 27.78
N GLY A 336 -10.13 24.90 28.90
CA GLY A 336 -9.15 25.97 29.01
C GLY A 336 -8.07 25.78 27.95
N ARG A 337 -7.13 26.72 27.88
CA ARG A 337 -5.99 26.73 26.94
C ARG A 337 -5.38 25.34 26.66
N ALA A 338 -5.41 24.41 27.62
CA ALA A 338 -5.11 22.99 27.51
C ALA A 338 -5.79 22.20 26.35
N ALA A 339 -7.07 22.43 26.02
CA ALA A 339 -7.73 21.72 24.92
C ALA A 339 -7.27 22.22 23.55
N GLY A 340 -7.01 23.53 23.44
CA GLY A 340 -6.36 24.14 22.29
C GLY A 340 -4.93 23.62 22.14
N VAL A 341 -4.20 23.47 23.24
CA VAL A 341 -2.85 22.89 23.26
C VAL A 341 -2.87 21.42 22.86
N ILE A 342 -3.82 20.59 23.32
CA ILE A 342 -3.92 19.18 22.91
C ILE A 342 -4.31 19.06 21.42
N ALA A 343 -5.19 19.92 20.93
CA ALA A 343 -5.56 19.98 19.51
C ALA A 343 -4.39 20.44 18.62
N ILE A 344 -3.61 21.42 19.08
CA ILE A 344 -2.39 21.91 18.41
C ILE A 344 -1.30 20.83 18.48
N LEU A 345 -1.09 20.19 19.63
CA LEU A 345 -0.14 19.08 19.79
C LEU A 345 -0.54 17.88 18.93
N PHE A 346 -1.83 17.60 18.75
CA PHE A 346 -2.29 16.56 17.83
C PHE A 346 -2.05 16.95 16.36
N ALA A 347 -2.39 18.18 15.97
CA ALA A 347 -2.12 18.67 14.61
C ALA A 347 -0.60 18.76 14.30
N VAL A 348 0.21 19.14 15.29
CA VAL A 348 1.69 19.21 15.22
C VAL A 348 2.31 17.82 15.28
N ALA A 349 1.73 16.84 16.00
CA ALA A 349 2.20 15.46 16.03
C ALA A 349 1.86 14.68 14.75
N VAL A 350 0.83 15.11 14.01
CA VAL A 350 0.48 14.57 12.69
C VAL A 350 1.31 15.23 11.58
N LEU A 351 1.80 16.46 11.78
CA LEU A 351 2.67 17.17 10.83
C LEU A 351 3.95 16.38 10.42
N PRO A 352 4.68 15.70 11.33
CA PRO A 352 5.79 14.84 10.95
C PRO A 352 5.36 13.59 10.19
N LEU A 353 4.10 13.13 10.20
CA LEU A 353 3.67 12.05 9.29
C LEU A 353 3.54 12.52 7.82
N ALA A 354 3.36 13.81 7.58
CA ALA A 354 3.34 14.38 6.22
C ALA A 354 4.73 14.78 5.72
N THR A 355 5.67 15.08 6.61
CA THR A 355 7.05 15.47 6.24
C THR A 355 8.10 14.38 6.42
N THR A 356 7.84 13.24 7.09
CA THR A 356 8.85 12.17 7.30
C THR A 356 9.25 11.34 6.08
N SER A 357 8.85 11.74 4.87
CA SER A 357 9.58 11.39 3.65
C SER A 357 10.85 12.23 3.45
N CYS A 358 11.11 13.24 4.28
CA CYS A 358 12.29 14.09 4.24
C CYS A 358 12.73 14.42 5.68
N VAL A 359 14.03 14.46 5.96
CA VAL A 359 14.63 14.80 7.28
C VAL A 359 14.52 13.70 8.35
N PHE A 360 15.32 12.65 8.19
CA PHE A 360 16.20 12.18 9.27
C PHE A 360 17.56 11.89 8.65
N SER A 361 18.33 12.95 8.46
CA SER A 361 19.79 12.87 8.26
C SER A 361 20.44 12.40 9.56
N GLN A 362 21.24 11.35 9.42
CA GLN A 362 22.47 11.05 10.15
C GLN A 362 22.67 11.78 11.49
N GLU A 363 22.33 11.12 12.59
CA GLU A 363 23.08 11.28 13.83
C GLU A 363 23.69 9.92 14.19
N LYS A 364 25.01 9.90 14.31
CA LYS A 364 25.83 8.75 14.67
C LYS A 364 25.64 8.47 16.17
N PRO A 365 25.07 7.32 16.60
CA PRO A 365 24.99 7.01 18.02
C PRO A 365 26.37 6.55 18.53
N PRO A 366 26.71 6.87 19.79
CA PRO A 366 27.98 6.49 20.40
C PRO A 366 28.06 4.98 20.57
N ALA A 367 29.29 4.47 20.48
CA ALA A 367 29.59 3.09 20.77
C ALA A 367 29.19 2.75 22.21
N ALA A 368 28.18 1.90 22.37
CA ALA A 368 27.87 1.25 23.64
C ALA A 368 27.76 -0.27 23.40
N SER A 369 28.75 -0.94 23.97
CA SER A 369 28.97 -2.35 24.28
C SER A 369 27.86 -3.38 24.03
N GLY A 370 28.24 -4.46 23.34
CA GLY A 370 28.21 -5.79 23.97
C GLY A 370 26.95 -6.63 23.83
N GLY A 371 26.59 -7.02 22.61
CA GLY A 371 25.68 -8.12 22.33
C GLY A 371 25.82 -8.57 20.89
N SER A 372 26.42 -9.73 20.66
CA SER A 372 26.78 -10.23 19.32
C SER A 372 25.56 -10.49 18.45
N ASN A 373 25.22 -9.51 17.59
CA ASN A 373 24.30 -9.67 16.47
C ASN A 373 25.12 -10.06 15.21
N PRO A 374 24.67 -10.99 14.36
CA PRO A 374 25.43 -11.37 13.17
C PRO A 374 25.57 -10.16 12.25
N LYS A 375 26.83 -9.74 12.01
CA LYS A 375 27.20 -8.50 11.31
C LYS A 375 26.46 -8.35 9.97
N ALA A 376 25.84 -7.17 9.77
CA ALA A 376 25.24 -6.74 8.50
C ALA A 376 26.21 -6.90 7.32
N SER A 377 25.70 -6.93 6.09
CA SER A 377 26.52 -6.94 4.86
C SER A 377 27.53 -5.79 4.84
N LYS A 378 28.72 -6.05 4.25
CA LYS A 378 29.81 -5.06 4.18
C LYS A 378 29.39 -3.91 3.25
N PRO A 379 29.33 -2.66 3.74
CA PRO A 379 28.91 -1.51 2.96
C PRO A 379 29.57 -1.46 1.57
N GLY A 380 28.75 -1.26 0.53
CA GLY A 380 29.21 -1.19 -0.86
C GLY A 380 29.25 -2.53 -1.59
N SER A 381 28.85 -3.63 -0.94
CA SER A 381 28.70 -4.93 -1.59
C SER A 381 27.62 -4.92 -2.68
N ALA A 382 27.65 -5.92 -3.57
CA ALA A 382 26.60 -6.09 -4.59
C ALA A 382 25.21 -6.28 -3.96
N VAL A 383 25.14 -6.96 -2.81
CA VAL A 383 23.91 -7.11 -2.02
C VAL A 383 23.43 -5.76 -1.52
N ASP A 384 24.29 -4.92 -0.92
CA ASP A 384 23.85 -3.60 -0.43
C ASP A 384 23.35 -2.69 -1.56
N ARG A 385 24.00 -2.75 -2.74
CA ARG A 385 23.51 -2.02 -3.92
C ARG A 385 22.15 -2.53 -4.38
N ALA A 386 21.91 -3.84 -4.29
CA ALA A 386 20.62 -4.45 -4.60
C ALA A 386 19.55 -4.01 -3.59
N LEU A 387 19.83 -4.04 -2.29
CA LEU A 387 18.91 -3.58 -1.25
C LEU A 387 18.58 -2.08 -1.39
N ALA A 388 19.58 -1.26 -1.71
CA ALA A 388 19.36 0.14 -2.01
C ALA A 388 18.50 0.34 -3.26
N ALA A 389 18.65 -0.50 -4.29
CA ALA A 389 17.80 -0.48 -5.47
C ALA A 389 16.37 -0.92 -5.14
N LEU A 390 16.19 -2.01 -4.39
CA LEU A 390 14.88 -2.47 -3.92
C LEU A 390 14.18 -1.40 -3.09
N ALA A 391 14.90 -0.72 -2.20
CA ALA A 391 14.33 0.39 -1.41
C ALA A 391 13.79 1.52 -2.30
N ARG A 392 14.45 1.81 -3.44
CA ARG A 392 13.96 2.79 -4.43
C ARG A 392 12.81 2.28 -5.29
N LEU A 393 12.77 0.98 -5.56
CA LEU A 393 11.70 0.34 -6.34
C LEU A 393 10.43 0.10 -5.51
N GLN A 394 10.46 0.27 -4.19
CA GLN A 394 9.30 0.05 -3.34
C GLN A 394 8.23 1.12 -3.62
N ARG A 395 6.99 0.67 -3.86
CA ARG A 395 5.84 1.57 -3.99
C ARG A 395 5.50 2.21 -2.65
N THR A 396 4.77 3.32 -2.69
CA THR A 396 4.34 4.06 -1.49
C THR A 396 3.50 3.21 -0.53
N ASN A 397 2.70 2.27 -1.05
CA ASN A 397 1.90 1.34 -0.27
C ASN A 397 2.71 0.22 0.42
N GLY A 398 4.04 0.17 0.25
CA GLY A 398 4.92 -0.83 0.84
C GLY A 398 5.18 -2.07 -0.02
N SER A 399 4.45 -2.26 -1.12
CA SER A 399 4.62 -3.39 -2.05
C SER A 399 5.73 -3.15 -3.09
N TRP A 400 6.17 -4.24 -3.72
CA TRP A 400 6.91 -4.19 -4.97
C TRP A 400 6.07 -4.71 -6.12
N ALA A 401 6.21 -4.04 -7.26
CA ALA A 401 5.50 -4.40 -8.48
C ALA A 401 6.00 -5.72 -9.07
N ALA A 402 5.06 -6.51 -9.60
CA ALA A 402 5.31 -7.49 -10.64
C ALA A 402 4.49 -7.15 -11.89
N ASP A 403 5.02 -7.44 -13.07
CA ASP A 403 4.35 -7.13 -14.34
C ASP A 403 3.23 -8.13 -14.65
N ASP A 404 3.28 -9.33 -14.06
CA ASP A 404 2.25 -10.38 -14.15
C ASP A 404 1.16 -10.28 -13.06
N GLY A 405 1.20 -9.25 -12.21
CA GLY A 405 0.28 -9.11 -11.07
C GLY A 405 0.67 -9.89 -9.81
N GLY A 406 1.81 -10.60 -9.82
CA GLY A 406 2.40 -11.30 -8.67
C GLY A 406 3.06 -10.37 -7.63
N ASP A 407 2.37 -9.29 -7.23
CA ASP A 407 2.88 -8.30 -6.28
C ASP A 407 3.19 -8.93 -4.90
N VAL A 408 2.48 -9.99 -4.52
CA VAL A 408 2.72 -10.73 -3.27
C VAL A 408 4.06 -11.47 -3.34
N ALA A 409 4.32 -12.23 -4.41
CA ALA A 409 5.61 -12.87 -4.63
C ALA A 409 6.76 -11.86 -4.73
N SER A 410 6.58 -10.78 -5.49
CA SER A 410 7.59 -9.72 -5.66
C SER A 410 7.93 -9.04 -4.32
N THR A 411 6.90 -8.72 -3.53
CA THR A 411 7.07 -8.14 -2.19
C THR A 411 7.76 -9.11 -1.24
N SER A 412 7.33 -10.38 -1.24
CA SER A 412 7.90 -11.44 -0.41
C SER A 412 9.38 -11.65 -0.70
N LEU A 413 9.76 -11.81 -1.98
CA LEU A 413 11.17 -11.95 -2.37
C LEU A 413 12.02 -10.73 -1.98
N SER A 414 11.49 -9.53 -2.20
CA SER A 414 12.17 -8.30 -1.83
C SER A 414 12.43 -8.24 -0.33
N MET A 415 11.41 -8.57 0.49
CA MET A 415 11.55 -8.67 1.94
C MET A 415 12.57 -9.75 2.34
N LEU A 416 12.53 -10.94 1.73
CA LEU A 416 13.47 -12.01 2.00
C LEU A 416 14.92 -11.59 1.76
N ALA A 417 15.23 -10.79 0.73
CA ALA A 417 16.57 -10.24 0.52
C ALA A 417 17.00 -9.30 1.67
N PHE A 418 16.12 -8.41 2.11
CA PHE A 418 16.42 -7.55 3.27
C PHE A 418 16.65 -8.37 4.55
N LEU A 419 15.79 -9.36 4.83
CA LEU A 419 15.88 -10.26 5.98
C LEU A 419 17.19 -11.08 5.95
N GLY A 420 17.54 -11.65 4.80
CA GLY A 420 18.76 -12.44 4.63
C GLY A 420 20.04 -11.63 4.77
N ALA A 421 19.99 -10.33 4.46
CA ALA A 421 21.06 -9.39 4.75
C ALA A 421 21.13 -8.95 6.23
N GLY A 422 20.14 -9.32 7.06
CA GLY A 422 20.07 -9.02 8.49
C GLY A 422 19.27 -7.76 8.85
N ASN A 423 18.49 -7.21 7.92
CA ASN A 423 17.60 -6.08 8.20
C ASN A 423 16.26 -6.59 8.71
N THR A 424 15.65 -5.88 9.66
CA THR A 424 14.29 -6.14 10.17
C THR A 424 13.51 -4.83 10.29
N PRO A 425 12.18 -4.83 10.49
CA PRO A 425 11.46 -3.60 10.86
C PRO A 425 12.00 -2.92 12.12
N GLN A 426 12.67 -3.67 13.01
CA GLN A 426 13.24 -3.18 14.27
C GLN A 426 14.72 -2.79 14.15
N SER A 427 15.48 -3.34 13.20
CA SER A 427 16.94 -3.23 13.11
C SER A 427 17.48 -3.03 11.68
N GLY A 428 18.61 -2.34 11.55
CA GLY A 428 19.27 -2.06 10.27
C GLY A 428 18.87 -0.73 9.60
N PRO A 429 19.49 -0.39 8.45
CA PRO A 429 19.18 0.84 7.70
C PRO A 429 17.82 0.82 6.98
N HIS A 430 17.25 -0.36 6.73
CA HIS A 430 16.02 -0.51 5.92
C HIS A 430 14.74 -0.74 6.74
N LYS A 431 14.71 -0.34 8.02
CA LYS A 431 13.56 -0.53 8.94
C LYS A 431 12.22 -0.08 8.34
N ARG A 432 12.17 1.17 7.85
CA ARG A 432 10.93 1.75 7.27
C ARG A 432 10.47 1.05 5.99
N VAL A 433 11.43 0.54 5.20
CA VAL A 433 11.13 -0.23 3.99
C VAL A 433 10.46 -1.54 4.39
N LEU A 434 11.06 -2.26 5.34
CA LEU A 434 10.52 -3.52 5.84
C LEU A 434 9.22 -3.37 6.63
N ASP A 435 9.06 -2.31 7.41
CA ASP A 435 7.85 -2.06 8.20
C ASP A 435 6.61 -1.83 7.31
N ARG A 436 6.77 -1.01 6.26
CA ARG A 436 5.71 -0.80 5.24
C ARG A 436 5.40 -2.09 4.50
N ALA A 437 6.43 -2.85 4.12
CA ALA A 437 6.26 -4.11 3.41
C ALA A 437 5.56 -5.17 4.27
N ALA A 438 5.94 -5.30 5.55
CA ALA A 438 5.31 -6.20 6.50
C ALA A 438 3.84 -5.84 6.72
N THR A 439 3.55 -4.56 6.94
CA THR A 439 2.18 -4.06 7.09
C THR A 439 1.33 -4.39 5.87
N TRP A 440 1.86 -4.14 4.67
CA TRP A 440 1.17 -4.46 3.42
C TRP A 440 0.93 -5.96 3.26
N LEU A 441 1.96 -6.80 3.50
CA LEU A 441 1.88 -8.24 3.32
C LEU A 441 0.89 -8.88 4.30
N ILE A 442 0.86 -8.43 5.55
CA ILE A 442 -0.13 -8.87 6.55
C ILE A 442 -1.54 -8.48 6.11
N ALA A 443 -1.74 -7.24 5.67
CA ALA A 443 -3.04 -6.80 5.17
C ALA A 443 -3.52 -7.64 3.96
N GLN A 444 -2.62 -8.05 3.05
CA GLN A 444 -2.98 -8.97 1.97
C GLN A 444 -3.35 -10.36 2.50
N SER A 445 -2.62 -10.88 3.49
CA SER A 445 -2.91 -12.18 4.10
C SER A 445 -4.29 -12.21 4.78
N GLU A 446 -4.67 -11.13 5.46
CA GLU A 446 -5.94 -10.98 6.17
C GLU A 446 -7.12 -10.74 5.21
N THR A 447 -6.93 -9.88 4.21
CA THR A 447 -7.97 -9.50 3.25
C THR A 447 -8.33 -10.65 2.32
N GLN A 448 -7.32 -11.41 1.88
CA GLN A 448 -7.55 -12.48 0.91
C GLN A 448 -8.12 -13.75 1.56
N LYS A 449 -7.96 -13.95 2.89
CA LYS A 449 -8.26 -15.18 3.68
C LYS A 449 -7.65 -16.49 3.13
N ARG A 450 -7.19 -16.48 1.88
CA ARG A 450 -6.55 -17.50 1.04
C ARG A 450 -5.76 -16.75 -0.04
N LEU A 451 -4.54 -16.33 0.30
CA LEU A 451 -3.63 -15.68 -0.66
C LEU A 451 -3.56 -16.46 -1.98
N GLY A 452 -3.68 -15.76 -3.12
CA GLY A 452 -3.51 -16.32 -4.47
C GLY A 452 -4.76 -16.84 -5.20
N ARG A 453 -5.98 -16.65 -4.68
CA ARG A 453 -7.22 -17.07 -5.39
C ARG A 453 -7.71 -15.99 -6.36
N GLY A 454 -7.77 -16.30 -7.65
CA GLY A 454 -8.37 -15.42 -8.68
C GLY A 454 -7.41 -14.42 -9.35
N LEU A 455 -6.10 -14.54 -9.11
CA LEU A 455 -5.08 -13.83 -9.86
C LEU A 455 -4.68 -14.63 -11.11
N PRO A 456 -4.29 -13.97 -12.22
CA PRO A 456 -3.68 -14.67 -13.36
C PRO A 456 -2.47 -15.48 -12.89
N PRO A 457 -2.12 -16.60 -13.54
CA PRO A 457 -0.99 -17.42 -13.14
C PRO A 457 0.30 -16.59 -13.16
N ALA A 458 0.78 -16.20 -11.98
CA ALA A 458 2.04 -15.51 -11.80
C ALA A 458 3.21 -16.48 -12.00
N ALA A 459 4.36 -15.96 -12.43
CA ALA A 459 5.57 -16.74 -12.64
C ALA A 459 6.18 -17.31 -11.35
N LEU A 460 5.74 -16.81 -10.19
CA LEU A 460 6.23 -17.18 -8.86
C LEU A 460 5.08 -17.57 -7.92
N PRO A 461 5.28 -18.52 -6.98
CA PRO A 461 4.21 -18.99 -6.12
C PRO A 461 4.00 -18.03 -4.94
N ASP A 462 3.02 -17.13 -5.09
CA ASP A 462 2.69 -16.07 -4.13
C ASP A 462 2.55 -16.58 -2.68
N PHE A 463 1.75 -17.63 -2.48
CA PHE A 463 1.36 -18.05 -1.13
C PHE A 463 2.48 -18.72 -0.33
N PRO A 464 3.23 -19.72 -0.87
CA PRO A 464 4.43 -20.24 -0.21
C PRO A 464 5.48 -19.15 0.09
N LEU A 465 5.71 -18.22 -0.83
CA LEU A 465 6.65 -17.11 -0.64
C LEU A 465 6.23 -16.16 0.49
N ALA A 466 4.95 -15.80 0.54
CA ALA A 466 4.41 -14.98 1.63
C ALA A 466 4.53 -15.70 2.99
N THR A 467 4.21 -16.99 3.02
CA THR A 467 4.32 -17.82 4.24
C THR A 467 5.76 -17.89 4.73
N LEU A 468 6.71 -18.16 3.82
CA LEU A 468 8.15 -18.14 4.13
C LEU A 468 8.58 -16.80 4.71
N THR A 469 8.18 -15.70 4.08
CA THR A 469 8.52 -14.33 4.50
C THR A 469 7.99 -14.01 5.89
N LEU A 470 6.73 -14.34 6.18
CA LEU A 470 6.13 -14.13 7.50
C LEU A 470 6.80 -14.99 8.57
N CYS A 471 7.17 -16.24 8.25
CA CYS A 471 7.89 -17.11 9.18
C CYS A 471 9.28 -16.59 9.52
N GLU A 472 10.08 -16.19 8.51
CA GLU A 472 11.40 -15.61 8.75
C GLU A 472 11.29 -14.27 9.50
N LEU A 473 10.33 -13.42 9.13
CA LEU A 473 10.08 -12.16 9.81
C LEU A 473 9.74 -12.38 11.29
N ALA A 474 8.82 -13.29 11.59
CA ALA A 474 8.45 -13.62 12.97
C ALA A 474 9.63 -14.22 13.75
N ALA A 475 10.39 -15.14 13.15
CA ALA A 475 11.55 -15.76 13.77
C ALA A 475 12.66 -14.76 14.10
N MET A 476 12.98 -13.84 13.17
CA MET A 476 14.05 -12.86 13.34
C MET A 476 13.72 -11.76 14.36
N THR A 477 12.44 -11.40 14.46
CA THR A 477 12.02 -10.24 15.28
C THR A 477 11.47 -10.64 16.65
N ARG A 478 11.02 -11.90 16.80
CA ARG A 478 10.32 -12.42 17.99
C ARG A 478 9.15 -11.53 18.43
N ASN A 479 8.55 -10.80 17.49
CA ASN A 479 7.47 -9.88 17.74
C ASN A 479 6.11 -10.57 17.55
N GLN A 480 5.22 -10.44 18.54
CA GLN A 480 3.89 -11.05 18.49
C GLN A 480 3.03 -10.52 17.34
N THR A 481 3.28 -9.30 16.85
CA THR A 481 2.59 -8.73 15.69
C THR A 481 2.71 -9.61 14.44
N TYR A 482 3.82 -10.31 14.26
CA TYR A 482 4.06 -11.14 13.09
C TYR A 482 3.81 -12.63 13.35
N ALA A 483 3.87 -13.06 14.62
CA ALA A 483 3.67 -14.46 15.00
C ALA A 483 2.28 -14.97 14.64
N GLY A 484 1.23 -14.19 14.93
CA GLY A 484 -0.15 -14.55 14.60
C GLY A 484 -0.38 -14.76 13.09
N PRO A 485 -0.07 -13.77 12.24
CA PRO A 485 -0.15 -13.92 10.78
C PRO A 485 0.70 -15.07 10.23
N ALA A 486 1.92 -15.27 10.75
CA ALA A 486 2.77 -16.38 10.34
C ALA A 486 2.15 -17.75 10.70
N GLN A 487 1.59 -17.90 11.91
CA GLN A 487 0.92 -19.12 12.33
C GLN A 487 -0.32 -19.43 11.49
N ALA A 488 -1.13 -18.41 11.17
CA ALA A 488 -2.27 -18.56 10.29
C ALA A 488 -1.86 -18.96 8.85
N ALA A 489 -0.78 -18.37 8.33
CA ALA A 489 -0.25 -18.71 7.02
C ALA A 489 0.27 -20.16 6.97
N VAL A 490 0.98 -20.61 8.01
CA VAL A 490 1.47 -21.99 8.13
C VAL A 490 0.30 -22.97 8.18
N ALA A 491 -0.73 -22.72 8.99
CA ALA A 491 -1.92 -23.56 9.07
C ALA A 491 -2.59 -23.70 7.69
N SER A 492 -2.78 -22.57 6.97
CA SER A 492 -3.35 -22.61 5.63
C SER A 492 -2.43 -23.30 4.60
N LEU A 493 -1.12 -23.29 4.78
CA LEU A 493 -0.17 -24.00 3.91
C LEU A 493 -0.21 -25.51 4.13
N LEU A 494 -0.37 -25.95 5.38
CA LEU A 494 -0.57 -27.36 5.73
C LEU A 494 -1.88 -27.90 5.15
N GLU A 495 -2.99 -27.15 5.31
CA GLU A 495 -4.28 -27.47 4.69
C GLU A 495 -4.21 -27.54 3.16
N ASP A 496 -3.31 -26.76 2.56
CA ASP A 496 -3.19 -26.67 1.12
C ASP A 496 -2.21 -27.68 0.51
N GLN A 497 -1.68 -28.63 1.28
CA GLN A 497 -0.92 -29.73 0.70
C GLN A 497 -1.84 -30.63 -0.15
N HIS A 498 -1.36 -31.08 -1.31
CA HIS A 498 -2.06 -32.05 -2.14
C HIS A 498 -1.96 -33.46 -1.53
N GLU A 499 -2.91 -34.35 -1.81
CA GLU A 499 -2.88 -35.77 -1.36
C GLU A 499 -1.61 -36.51 -1.79
N ALA A 500 -1.07 -36.17 -2.97
CA ALA A 500 0.20 -36.68 -3.47
C ALA A 500 1.43 -36.17 -2.70
N GLY A 501 1.26 -35.25 -1.75
CA GLY A 501 2.31 -34.73 -0.87
C GLY A 501 2.99 -33.43 -1.33
N GLY A 502 2.80 -33.00 -2.57
CA GLY A 502 3.34 -31.73 -3.08
C GLY A 502 2.41 -30.53 -2.94
N TRP A 503 2.89 -29.35 -3.36
CA TRP A 503 2.09 -28.13 -3.52
C TRP A 503 2.08 -27.67 -4.98
N GLY A 504 1.00 -27.01 -5.36
CA GLY A 504 0.81 -26.40 -6.68
C GLY A 504 0.43 -24.93 -6.56
N ILE A 505 0.35 -24.23 -7.69
CA ILE A 505 -0.21 -22.89 -7.73
C ILE A 505 -1.71 -23.00 -7.41
N ARG A 506 -2.23 -22.11 -6.55
CA ARG A 506 -3.64 -22.07 -6.14
C ARG A 506 -4.57 -21.63 -7.27
N THR A 507 -4.75 -22.50 -8.27
CA THR A 507 -5.73 -22.33 -9.36
C THR A 507 -6.97 -23.20 -9.11
N ALA A 508 -7.94 -23.20 -10.03
CA ALA A 508 -9.09 -24.10 -9.96
C ALA A 508 -8.69 -25.59 -10.02
N VAL A 509 -7.54 -25.91 -10.62
CA VAL A 509 -6.97 -27.26 -10.67
C VAL A 509 -5.68 -27.28 -9.86
N LYS A 510 -5.70 -27.99 -8.73
CA LYS A 510 -4.60 -28.02 -7.76
C LYS A 510 -3.60 -29.12 -8.11
N LEU A 511 -2.84 -28.96 -9.20
CA LEU A 511 -1.80 -29.91 -9.57
C LEU A 511 -0.47 -29.59 -8.84
N PRO A 512 0.05 -30.50 -8.00
CA PRO A 512 1.32 -30.28 -7.32
C PRO A 512 2.50 -30.36 -8.30
N ASN A 513 3.55 -29.60 -8.04
CA ASN A 513 4.79 -29.60 -8.82
C ASN A 513 6.01 -29.41 -7.92
N THR A 514 7.18 -29.85 -8.41
CA THR A 514 8.45 -29.80 -7.67
C THR A 514 8.83 -28.38 -7.27
N TYR A 515 8.58 -27.41 -8.16
CA TYR A 515 8.96 -26.01 -7.97
C TYR A 515 8.24 -25.34 -6.79
N THR A 516 6.91 -25.44 -6.75
CA THR A 516 6.09 -24.84 -5.70
C THR A 516 6.30 -25.57 -4.37
N THR A 517 6.52 -26.89 -4.43
CA THR A 517 6.83 -27.72 -3.26
C THR A 517 8.10 -27.26 -2.57
N ALA A 518 9.17 -26.92 -3.31
CA ALA A 518 10.41 -26.45 -2.69
C ALA A 518 10.23 -25.15 -1.91
N TRP A 519 9.44 -24.19 -2.42
CA TRP A 519 9.10 -22.96 -1.68
C TRP A 519 8.27 -23.24 -0.42
N ALA A 520 7.30 -24.15 -0.51
CA ALA A 520 6.49 -24.55 0.63
C ALA A 520 7.35 -25.25 1.71
N VAL A 521 8.27 -26.11 1.32
CA VAL A 521 9.21 -26.78 2.23
C VAL A 521 10.14 -25.79 2.91
N MET A 522 10.65 -24.78 2.18
CA MET A 522 11.40 -23.69 2.80
C MET A 522 10.56 -22.95 3.84
N ALA A 523 9.30 -22.63 3.54
CA ALA A 523 8.39 -21.97 4.48
C ALA A 523 8.15 -22.80 5.74
N LEU A 524 7.82 -24.09 5.59
CA LEU A 524 7.60 -25.02 6.70
C LEU A 524 8.87 -25.24 7.52
N LYS A 525 10.04 -25.30 6.89
CA LYS A 525 11.32 -25.39 7.61
C LYS A 525 11.60 -24.14 8.43
N SER A 526 11.34 -22.96 7.85
CA SER A 526 11.45 -21.68 8.57
C SER A 526 10.46 -21.60 9.73
N ALA A 527 9.23 -22.09 9.56
CA ALA A 527 8.24 -22.20 10.62
C ALA A 527 8.72 -23.13 11.75
N ARG A 528 9.25 -24.32 11.39
CA ARG A 528 9.78 -25.30 12.35
C ARG A 528 10.92 -24.72 13.19
N VAL A 529 11.89 -24.07 12.55
CA VAL A 529 13.02 -23.43 13.24
C VAL A 529 12.57 -22.23 14.07
N GLY A 530 11.63 -21.45 13.55
CA GLY A 530 11.01 -20.31 14.24
C GLY A 530 10.05 -20.69 15.37
N LYS A 531 9.76 -21.99 15.55
CA LYS A 531 8.75 -22.51 16.48
C LYS A 531 7.35 -21.90 16.24
N ILE A 532 6.95 -21.84 14.98
CA ILE A 532 5.68 -21.28 14.52
C ILE A 532 4.78 -22.42 14.03
N GLY A 533 3.59 -22.55 14.63
CA GLY A 533 2.65 -23.61 14.29
C GLY A 533 2.94 -24.95 14.98
N ASP A 534 2.16 -25.97 14.62
CA ASP A 534 2.25 -27.32 15.18
C ASP A 534 3.42 -28.09 14.55
N SER A 535 4.38 -28.49 15.37
CA SER A 535 5.57 -29.18 14.88
C SER A 535 5.32 -30.56 14.29
N GLU A 536 4.35 -31.30 14.82
CA GLU A 536 4.06 -32.66 14.38
C GLU A 536 3.38 -32.63 13.01
N GLN A 537 2.42 -31.70 12.83
CA GLN A 537 1.79 -31.49 11.52
C GLN A 537 2.79 -31.01 10.46
N ILE A 538 3.73 -30.15 10.85
CA ILE A 538 4.80 -29.68 9.96
C ILE A 538 5.71 -30.86 9.57
N ASP A 539 6.17 -31.65 10.54
CA ASP A 539 7.09 -32.78 10.28
C ASP A 539 6.40 -33.82 9.37
N ALA A 540 5.12 -34.13 9.59
CA ALA A 540 4.33 -35.01 8.73
C ALA A 540 4.14 -34.44 7.31
N ALA A 541 3.97 -33.13 7.16
CA ALA A 541 3.86 -32.49 5.86
C ALA A 541 5.19 -32.52 5.09
N LEU A 542 6.33 -32.34 5.78
CA LEU A 542 7.67 -32.46 5.19
C LEU A 542 7.95 -33.89 4.73
N GLU A 543 7.54 -34.90 5.49
CA GLU A 543 7.66 -36.31 5.08
C GLU A 543 6.89 -36.61 3.79
N ARG A 544 5.64 -36.15 3.69
CA ARG A 544 4.86 -36.28 2.44
C ARG A 544 5.49 -35.52 1.27
N ALA A 545 6.09 -34.36 1.53
CA ALA A 545 6.80 -33.59 0.51
C ALA A 545 8.02 -34.35 -0.03
N LEU A 546 8.74 -35.05 0.84
CA LEU A 546 9.86 -35.91 0.46
C LEU A 546 9.39 -37.05 -0.44
N GLY A 547 8.31 -37.76 -0.06
CA GLY A 547 7.72 -38.82 -0.88
C GLY A 547 7.25 -38.33 -2.26
N PHE A 548 6.67 -37.13 -2.32
CA PHE A 548 6.28 -36.50 -3.58
C PHE A 548 7.49 -36.25 -4.50
N VAL A 549 8.53 -35.58 -4.01
CA VAL A 549 9.75 -35.30 -4.78
C VAL A 549 10.44 -36.59 -5.20
N ASP A 550 10.44 -37.61 -4.34
CA ASP A 550 10.99 -38.92 -4.65
C ASP A 550 10.26 -39.60 -5.81
N SER A 551 8.93 -39.52 -5.83
CA SER A 551 8.12 -40.08 -6.92
C SER A 551 8.46 -39.48 -8.30
N LEU A 552 8.89 -38.21 -8.32
CA LEU A 552 9.28 -37.46 -9.51
C LEU A 552 10.78 -37.54 -9.84
N THR A 553 11.57 -38.17 -8.98
CA THR A 553 13.01 -38.34 -9.18
C THR A 553 13.30 -39.63 -9.93
N ASP A 554 14.12 -39.53 -10.97
CA ASP A 554 14.76 -40.70 -11.57
C ASP A 554 15.94 -41.12 -10.68
N GLY A 555 15.82 -42.27 -10.02
CA GLY A 555 16.84 -42.78 -9.11
C GLY A 555 18.19 -43.10 -9.75
N SER A 556 18.24 -43.30 -11.07
CA SER A 556 19.49 -43.61 -11.79
C SER A 556 20.31 -42.36 -12.12
N THR A 557 19.62 -41.29 -12.53
CA THR A 557 20.27 -40.03 -12.95
C THR A 557 20.28 -38.96 -11.86
N GLY A 558 19.43 -39.12 -10.83
CA GLY A 558 19.14 -38.09 -9.84
C GLY A 558 18.34 -36.90 -10.38
N ARG A 559 17.94 -36.91 -11.67
CA ARG A 559 17.14 -35.84 -12.26
C ARG A 559 15.72 -35.90 -11.73
N THR A 560 15.18 -34.75 -11.34
CA THR A 560 13.79 -34.63 -10.90
C THR A 560 13.01 -33.82 -11.93
N GLY A 561 11.80 -34.26 -12.27
CA GLY A 561 10.95 -33.54 -13.21
C GLY A 561 9.93 -32.61 -12.54
N PHE A 562 9.16 -31.89 -13.37
CA PHE A 562 8.21 -30.88 -12.89
C PHE A 562 6.92 -31.51 -12.34
N THR A 563 6.31 -32.39 -13.13
CA THR A 563 5.13 -33.20 -12.75
C THR A 563 5.27 -34.67 -13.14
N SER A 564 6.32 -35.01 -13.88
CA SER A 564 6.60 -36.37 -14.36
C SER A 564 8.01 -36.80 -13.97
N ARG A 565 8.20 -38.09 -13.71
CA ARG A 565 9.49 -38.63 -13.26
C ARG A 565 10.63 -38.31 -14.25
N GLY A 566 11.72 -37.72 -13.76
CA GLY A 566 12.94 -37.47 -14.54
C GLY A 566 12.77 -36.53 -15.74
N GLN A 567 11.63 -35.85 -15.86
CA GLN A 567 11.32 -34.93 -16.96
C GLN A 567 12.39 -33.84 -17.07
N SER A 568 12.79 -33.51 -18.31
CA SER A 568 13.62 -32.33 -18.57
C SER A 568 12.92 -31.04 -18.12
N PRO A 569 13.66 -29.98 -17.74
CA PRO A 569 13.07 -28.72 -17.29
C PRO A 569 12.01 -28.18 -18.25
N VAL A 570 10.86 -27.78 -17.70
CA VAL A 570 9.69 -27.39 -18.50
C VAL A 570 9.66 -25.87 -18.70
N ARG A 571 9.35 -25.45 -19.93
CA ARG A 571 9.17 -24.03 -20.29
C ARG A 571 8.00 -23.85 -21.26
N PRO A 572 7.31 -22.69 -21.25
CA PRO A 572 6.39 -22.31 -22.30
C PRO A 572 7.04 -22.41 -23.68
N ALA A 573 6.26 -22.79 -24.70
CA ALA A 573 6.77 -23.04 -26.06
C ALA A 573 7.59 -21.87 -26.62
N GLY A 574 7.15 -20.63 -26.40
CA GLY A 574 7.85 -19.41 -26.84
C GLY A 574 9.18 -19.11 -26.13
N LEU A 575 9.55 -19.86 -25.09
CA LEU A 575 10.80 -19.70 -24.36
C LEU A 575 11.82 -20.80 -24.64
N LEU A 576 11.43 -21.93 -25.26
CA LEU A 576 12.29 -23.09 -25.44
C LEU A 576 13.51 -22.81 -26.33
N GLU A 577 13.33 -22.03 -27.40
CA GLU A 577 14.43 -21.69 -28.32
C GLU A 577 15.41 -20.71 -27.65
N ARG A 578 14.89 -19.67 -27.00
CA ARG A 578 15.71 -18.65 -26.34
C ARG A 578 16.40 -19.18 -25.10
N PHE A 579 15.74 -20.08 -24.37
CA PHE A 579 16.23 -20.72 -23.16
C PHE A 579 16.05 -22.23 -23.33
N PRO A 580 17.09 -22.96 -23.76
CA PRO A 580 17.02 -24.41 -23.93
C PRO A 580 17.03 -25.15 -22.57
N PRO A 581 16.13 -26.13 -22.34
CA PRO A 581 16.12 -26.93 -21.11
C PRO A 581 17.44 -27.63 -20.79
N ALA A 582 18.21 -27.99 -21.81
CA ALA A 582 19.51 -28.64 -21.67
C ALA A 582 20.52 -27.83 -20.83
N ARG A 583 20.33 -26.50 -20.71
CA ARG A 583 21.25 -25.59 -20.01
C ARG A 583 21.01 -25.45 -18.51
N THR A 584 19.92 -26.00 -17.99
CA THR A 584 19.56 -25.88 -16.56
C THR A 584 19.07 -27.21 -16.00
N GLU A 585 18.85 -27.24 -14.69
CA GLU A 585 18.33 -28.36 -13.91
C GLU A 585 17.45 -27.79 -12.78
N ASP A 586 16.44 -27.01 -13.16
CA ASP A 586 15.59 -26.21 -12.25
C ASP A 586 14.94 -27.08 -11.16
N GLU A 587 14.25 -28.14 -11.59
CA GLU A 587 13.51 -29.04 -10.71
C GLU A 587 14.44 -29.93 -9.89
N THR A 588 15.54 -30.41 -10.47
CA THR A 588 16.58 -31.16 -9.75
C THR A 588 17.19 -30.31 -8.63
N ALA A 589 17.44 -29.02 -8.87
CA ALA A 589 17.91 -28.11 -7.83
C ALA A 589 16.86 -27.92 -6.71
N ALA A 590 15.61 -27.67 -7.07
CA ALA A 590 14.51 -27.56 -6.10
C ALA A 590 14.33 -28.85 -5.26
N ALA A 591 14.48 -30.01 -5.91
CA ALA A 591 14.36 -31.33 -5.30
C ALA A 591 15.47 -31.63 -4.29
N ILE A 592 16.74 -31.34 -4.61
CA ILE A 592 17.86 -31.54 -3.67
C ILE A 592 17.64 -30.69 -2.43
N LEU A 593 17.27 -29.41 -2.59
CA LEU A 593 16.98 -28.55 -1.44
C LEU A 593 15.85 -29.12 -0.58
N THR A 594 14.77 -29.58 -1.22
CA THR A 594 13.63 -30.20 -0.55
C THR A 594 14.06 -31.41 0.27
N ARG A 595 14.81 -32.34 -0.34
CA ARG A 595 15.33 -33.55 0.32
C ARG A 595 16.14 -33.22 1.57
N VAL A 596 17.10 -32.29 1.43
CA VAL A 596 17.94 -31.87 2.56
C VAL A 596 17.09 -31.25 3.67
N PHE A 597 16.12 -30.40 3.32
CA PHE A 597 15.32 -29.68 4.32
C PHE A 597 14.34 -30.62 5.05
N CYS A 598 13.93 -31.69 4.38
CA CYS A 598 13.16 -32.81 4.96
C CYS A 598 14.03 -33.80 5.74
N GLY A 599 15.36 -33.60 5.81
CA GLY A 599 16.27 -34.35 6.68
C GLY A 599 17.14 -35.40 6.00
N GLU A 600 17.04 -35.55 4.68
CA GLU A 600 17.91 -36.47 3.92
C GLU A 600 19.36 -35.97 3.95
N LYS A 601 20.30 -36.81 4.41
CA LYS A 601 21.70 -36.44 4.59
C LYS A 601 22.45 -36.52 3.25
N PRO A 602 23.04 -35.42 2.73
CA PRO A 602 23.75 -35.43 1.45
C PRO A 602 24.85 -36.50 1.31
N LYS A 603 25.57 -36.75 2.40
CA LYS A 603 26.67 -37.73 2.43
C LYS A 603 26.20 -39.17 2.23
N ASP A 604 24.96 -39.48 2.58
CA ASP A 604 24.42 -40.85 2.58
C ASP A 604 23.49 -41.10 1.39
N SER A 605 23.11 -40.06 0.64
CA SER A 605 22.18 -40.14 -0.48
C SER A 605 22.87 -40.21 -1.84
N ALA A 606 22.67 -41.32 -2.56
CA ALA A 606 23.13 -41.46 -3.94
C ALA A 606 22.40 -40.49 -4.89
N VAL A 607 21.10 -40.28 -4.67
CA VAL A 607 20.26 -39.40 -5.48
C VAL A 607 20.70 -37.94 -5.37
N ILE A 608 20.99 -37.46 -4.15
CA ILE A 608 21.51 -36.11 -3.93
C ILE A 608 22.86 -35.93 -4.62
N LYS A 609 23.75 -36.93 -4.53
CA LYS A 609 25.07 -36.89 -5.19
C LYS A 609 24.95 -36.85 -6.71
N ALA A 610 24.10 -37.68 -7.29
CA ALA A 610 23.85 -37.72 -8.74
C ALA A 610 23.26 -36.38 -9.24
N GLY A 611 22.23 -35.87 -8.56
CA GLY A 611 21.65 -34.56 -8.88
C GLY A 611 22.65 -33.41 -8.71
N ALA A 612 23.47 -33.42 -7.65
CA ALA A 612 24.50 -32.40 -7.44
C ALA A 612 25.59 -32.42 -8.52
N ALA A 613 25.88 -33.59 -9.11
CA ALA A 613 26.76 -33.70 -10.28
C ALA A 613 26.14 -33.03 -11.52
N LEU A 614 24.83 -33.22 -11.76
CA LEU A 614 24.10 -32.50 -12.81
C LEU A 614 24.16 -30.98 -12.61
N LEU A 615 23.97 -30.51 -11.38
CA LEU A 615 24.08 -29.09 -11.05
C LEU A 615 25.51 -28.56 -11.27
N ALA A 616 26.54 -29.32 -10.88
CA ALA A 616 27.93 -28.93 -11.04
C ALA A 616 28.35 -28.80 -12.52
N ALA A 617 27.72 -29.56 -13.42
CA ALA A 617 27.93 -29.43 -14.86
C ALA A 617 27.26 -28.20 -15.47
N LYS A 618 26.25 -27.62 -14.81
CA LYS A 618 25.42 -26.53 -15.33
C LYS A 618 25.41 -25.32 -14.39
N THR A 619 26.60 -24.84 -14.03
CA THR A 619 26.76 -23.66 -13.15
C THR A 619 26.21 -22.37 -13.78
N PRO A 620 25.91 -21.35 -12.97
CA PRO A 620 25.49 -20.03 -13.46
C PRO A 620 26.46 -19.44 -14.50
N LYS A 621 25.93 -19.03 -15.66
CA LYS A 621 26.65 -18.33 -16.72
C LYS A 621 25.82 -17.15 -17.21
N TRP A 622 26.40 -15.96 -17.23
CA TRP A 622 25.71 -14.75 -17.68
C TRP A 622 25.80 -14.60 -19.20
N GLU A 623 25.15 -15.52 -19.90
CA GLU A 623 25.17 -15.64 -21.36
C GLU A 623 23.76 -15.81 -21.90
N ARG A 624 23.53 -15.40 -23.16
CA ARG A 624 22.22 -15.53 -23.80
C ARG A 624 21.73 -16.99 -23.73
N GLY A 625 20.54 -17.16 -23.16
CA GLY A 625 19.87 -18.46 -23.01
C GLY A 625 20.30 -19.30 -21.81
N SER A 626 21.28 -18.85 -21.02
CA SER A 626 21.76 -19.52 -19.81
C SER A 626 21.32 -18.81 -18.51
N VAL A 627 20.90 -17.54 -18.60
CA VAL A 627 20.42 -16.77 -17.44
C VAL A 627 19.13 -17.35 -16.91
N ASN A 628 19.15 -17.83 -15.66
CA ASN A 628 17.96 -18.31 -14.96
C ASN A 628 18.15 -18.13 -13.45
N ASN A 629 17.69 -16.98 -12.93
CA ASN A 629 17.96 -16.54 -11.57
C ASN A 629 17.32 -17.45 -10.52
N VAL A 630 16.17 -18.04 -10.84
CA VAL A 630 15.46 -18.98 -9.96
C VAL A 630 16.23 -20.29 -9.83
N TYR A 631 16.66 -20.87 -10.96
CA TYR A 631 17.57 -22.02 -10.96
C TYR A 631 18.84 -21.71 -10.19
N TRP A 632 19.41 -20.52 -10.36
CA TRP A 632 20.65 -20.16 -9.68
C TRP A 632 20.49 -20.06 -8.16
N MET A 633 19.33 -19.59 -7.70
CA MET A 633 19.01 -19.51 -6.28
C MET A 633 18.89 -20.92 -5.67
N PHE A 634 18.05 -21.78 -6.25
CA PHE A 634 17.87 -23.15 -5.75
C PHE A 634 19.15 -23.98 -5.88
N GLY A 635 19.86 -23.85 -7.00
CA GLY A 635 21.12 -24.57 -7.23
C GLY A 635 22.23 -24.10 -6.30
N GLY A 636 22.30 -22.79 -6.02
CA GLY A 636 23.21 -22.22 -5.05
C GLY A 636 22.97 -22.75 -3.65
N LEU A 637 21.71 -22.71 -3.17
CA LEU A 637 21.33 -23.25 -1.86
C LEU A 637 21.59 -24.76 -1.78
N SER A 638 21.19 -25.52 -2.79
CA SER A 638 21.38 -26.98 -2.83
C SER A 638 22.85 -27.36 -2.78
N CYS A 639 23.67 -26.80 -3.66
CA CYS A 639 25.09 -27.07 -3.70
C CYS A 639 25.78 -26.61 -2.41
N TYR A 640 25.34 -25.50 -1.79
CA TYR A 640 25.85 -25.08 -0.48
C TYR A 640 25.58 -26.12 0.61
N GLN A 641 24.35 -26.66 0.68
CA GLN A 641 24.00 -27.70 1.65
C GLN A 641 24.73 -29.03 1.40
N VAL A 642 24.96 -29.38 0.13
CA VAL A 642 25.72 -30.59 -0.25
C VAL A 642 27.20 -30.43 0.05
N GLY A 643 27.76 -29.23 -0.14
CA GLY A 643 29.18 -28.95 0.05
C GLY A 643 30.07 -29.55 -1.05
N GLY A 644 31.36 -29.73 -0.74
CA GLY A 644 32.29 -30.42 -1.64
C GLY A 644 32.53 -29.73 -2.99
N GLY A 645 32.71 -30.53 -4.05
CA GLY A 645 33.05 -30.04 -5.39
C GLY A 645 31.95 -29.24 -6.06
N SER A 646 30.69 -29.63 -5.87
CA SER A 646 29.53 -28.92 -6.41
C SER A 646 29.45 -27.51 -5.83
N TRP A 647 29.63 -27.33 -4.52
CA TRP A 647 29.70 -26.00 -3.92
C TRP A 647 30.85 -25.15 -4.44
N ARG A 648 32.05 -25.71 -4.58
CA ARG A 648 33.20 -24.93 -5.08
C ARG A 648 32.94 -24.36 -6.47
N ALA A 649 32.36 -25.16 -7.37
CA ALA A 649 31.99 -24.72 -8.71
C ALA A 649 30.89 -23.64 -8.66
N TRP A 650 29.82 -23.90 -7.91
CA TRP A 650 28.69 -22.98 -7.79
C TRP A 650 29.04 -21.66 -7.11
N GLY A 651 29.73 -21.70 -5.98
CA GLY A 651 30.14 -20.51 -5.24
C GLY A 651 31.04 -19.59 -6.08
N LYS A 652 31.98 -20.16 -6.83
CA LYS A 652 32.81 -19.39 -7.77
C LYS A 652 31.94 -18.73 -8.84
N ALA A 653 31.04 -19.48 -9.48
CA ALA A 653 30.16 -18.97 -10.53
C ALA A 653 29.23 -17.85 -10.03
N LEU A 654 28.61 -17.99 -8.85
CA LEU A 654 27.74 -16.95 -8.28
C LEU A 654 28.49 -15.63 -8.06
N LYS A 655 29.71 -15.68 -7.51
CA LYS A 655 30.53 -14.48 -7.27
C LYS A 655 31.00 -13.83 -8.57
N SER A 656 31.52 -14.64 -9.49
CA SER A 656 32.13 -14.13 -10.72
C SER A 656 31.10 -13.63 -11.73
N ASN A 657 29.93 -14.27 -11.81
CA ASN A 657 28.97 -14.00 -12.88
C ASN A 657 27.82 -13.08 -12.43
N ILE A 658 27.27 -13.23 -11.24
CA ILE A 658 26.12 -12.40 -10.83
C ILE A 658 26.58 -11.01 -10.41
N ALA A 659 27.57 -10.89 -9.52
CA ALA A 659 27.99 -9.59 -9.01
C ALA A 659 28.58 -8.67 -10.10
N ALA A 660 29.25 -9.24 -11.11
CA ALA A 660 29.87 -8.48 -12.20
C ALA A 660 28.87 -7.84 -13.16
N HIS A 661 27.67 -8.41 -13.31
CA HIS A 661 26.64 -7.94 -14.24
C HIS A 661 25.59 -7.04 -13.56
N GLN A 662 25.87 -6.57 -12.35
CA GLN A 662 25.01 -5.60 -11.67
C GLN A 662 25.18 -4.23 -12.31
N VAL A 663 24.07 -3.56 -12.62
CA VAL A 663 24.08 -2.22 -13.21
C VAL A 663 24.75 -1.24 -12.25
N THR A 664 25.74 -0.48 -12.70
CA THR A 664 26.55 0.40 -11.83
C THR A 664 26.16 1.88 -11.90
N ALA A 665 25.40 2.29 -12.92
CA ALA A 665 25.04 3.68 -13.19
C ALA A 665 23.57 3.85 -13.62
N GLY A 666 23.10 5.10 -13.63
CA GLY A 666 21.74 5.46 -14.07
C GLY A 666 20.63 5.04 -13.11
N ALA A 667 19.38 5.16 -13.56
CA ALA A 667 18.18 4.88 -12.75
C ALA A 667 18.11 3.41 -12.28
N ALA A 668 18.67 2.49 -13.09
CA ALA A 668 18.74 1.06 -12.81
C ALA A 668 19.94 0.67 -11.91
N LYS A 669 20.74 1.61 -11.39
CA LYS A 669 21.90 1.31 -10.56
C LYS A 669 21.58 0.35 -9.40
N GLY A 670 22.29 -0.76 -9.31
CA GLY A 670 22.10 -1.79 -8.28
C GLY A 670 21.09 -2.89 -8.65
N THR A 671 20.39 -2.78 -9.78
CA THR A 671 19.57 -3.87 -10.33
C THR A 671 20.37 -4.73 -11.30
N TRP A 672 19.70 -5.74 -11.88
CA TRP A 672 20.21 -6.55 -12.98
C TRP A 672 19.27 -6.48 -14.18
N GLU A 673 19.79 -6.82 -15.36
CA GLU A 673 19.01 -6.97 -16.58
C GLU A 673 17.96 -8.09 -16.45
N LEU A 674 16.79 -7.90 -17.09
CA LEU A 674 15.73 -8.90 -17.19
C LEU A 674 16.07 -9.96 -18.26
N ALA A 675 17.18 -10.67 -18.06
CA ALA A 675 17.78 -11.57 -19.04
C ALA A 675 17.29 -13.04 -18.97
N GLY A 676 16.51 -13.40 -17.94
CA GLY A 676 16.04 -14.78 -17.72
C GLY A 676 14.67 -15.10 -18.31
N PRO A 677 14.26 -16.38 -18.31
CA PRO A 677 12.97 -16.81 -18.87
C PRO A 677 11.77 -16.22 -18.13
N TRP A 678 11.92 -15.94 -16.83
CA TRP A 678 10.83 -15.48 -15.96
C TRP A 678 10.93 -13.99 -15.58
N THR A 679 12.07 -13.34 -15.87
CA THR A 679 12.40 -12.01 -15.33
C THR A 679 11.53 -10.90 -15.88
N ARG A 680 11.02 -11.04 -17.12
CA ARG A 680 10.09 -10.07 -17.73
C ARG A 680 8.68 -10.13 -17.12
N ALA A 681 8.24 -11.30 -16.69
CA ALA A 681 6.95 -11.44 -16.02
C ALA A 681 7.06 -10.98 -14.55
N SER A 682 8.14 -11.36 -13.88
CA SER A 682 8.35 -11.05 -12.46
C SER A 682 8.80 -9.61 -12.17
N GLY A 683 9.26 -8.87 -13.19
CA GLY A 683 9.74 -7.49 -13.08
C GLY A 683 11.13 -7.31 -12.45
N ALA A 684 11.56 -6.05 -12.38
CA ALA A 684 12.90 -5.65 -11.91
C ALA A 684 13.12 -5.89 -10.40
N ALA A 685 12.07 -5.72 -9.58
CA ALA A 685 12.17 -5.94 -8.14
C ALA A 685 12.45 -7.42 -7.83
N SER A 686 11.61 -8.34 -8.30
CA SER A 686 11.80 -9.79 -8.12
C SER A 686 13.15 -10.27 -8.67
N THR A 687 13.55 -9.79 -9.85
CA THR A 687 14.84 -10.14 -10.47
C THR A 687 16.01 -9.67 -9.60
N THR A 688 15.94 -8.44 -9.08
CA THR A 688 16.97 -7.88 -8.19
C THR A 688 17.03 -8.63 -6.86
N ALA A 689 15.87 -8.95 -6.28
CA ALA A 689 15.75 -9.70 -5.04
C ALA A 689 16.33 -11.11 -5.17
N ILE A 690 15.97 -11.86 -6.22
CA ILE A 690 16.49 -13.22 -6.44
C ILE A 690 18.02 -13.22 -6.64
N ASN A 691 18.56 -12.25 -7.37
CA ASN A 691 20.02 -12.13 -7.51
C ASN A 691 20.72 -11.77 -6.19
N ALA A 692 20.11 -10.93 -5.35
CA ALA A 692 20.60 -10.70 -4.00
C ALA A 692 20.59 -11.98 -3.16
N LEU A 693 19.48 -12.74 -3.18
CA LEU A 693 19.36 -14.03 -2.50
C LEU A 693 20.42 -15.05 -2.95
N CYS A 694 20.73 -15.10 -4.25
CA CYS A 694 21.82 -15.91 -4.77
C CYS A 694 23.17 -15.57 -4.10
N LEU A 695 23.45 -14.27 -3.94
CA LEU A 695 24.68 -13.78 -3.31
C LEU A 695 24.67 -13.93 -1.78
N GLU A 696 23.49 -14.06 -1.16
CA GLU A 696 23.33 -14.27 0.29
C GLU A 696 23.53 -15.73 0.73
N THR A 697 23.53 -16.69 -0.20
CA THR A 697 23.67 -18.14 0.05
C THR A 697 24.70 -18.48 1.13
N TYR A 698 25.83 -17.76 1.17
CA TYR A 698 26.96 -17.97 2.09
C TYR A 698 26.64 -17.75 3.57
N TYR A 699 25.62 -16.95 3.89
CA TYR A 699 25.39 -16.46 5.25
C TYR A 699 23.92 -16.34 5.63
N ARG A 700 22.99 -16.49 4.68
CA ARG A 700 21.55 -16.22 4.87
C ARG A 700 21.00 -16.89 6.13
N TYR A 701 21.07 -18.22 6.20
CA TYR A 701 20.47 -18.96 7.31
C TYR A 701 21.15 -18.73 8.66
N ALA A 702 22.46 -18.49 8.66
CA ALA A 702 23.18 -18.08 9.86
C ALA A 702 22.68 -16.73 10.39
N ARG A 703 22.33 -15.79 9.49
CA ARG A 703 21.78 -14.47 9.87
C ARG A 703 20.30 -14.52 10.26
N VAL A 704 19.49 -15.30 9.56
CA VAL A 704 18.04 -15.41 9.81
C VAL A 704 17.76 -16.17 11.10
N PHE A 705 18.50 -17.25 11.37
CA PHE A 705 18.21 -18.12 12.52
C PHE A 705 19.26 -18.07 13.63
N GLY A 706 20.35 -17.32 13.45
CA GLY A 706 21.42 -17.21 14.47
C GLY A 706 22.22 -18.50 14.66
N VAL A 707 22.14 -19.43 13.70
CA VAL A 707 22.88 -20.70 13.73
C VAL A 707 24.32 -20.43 13.26
N LYS A 708 25.31 -20.79 14.08
CA LYS A 708 26.73 -20.65 13.75
C LYS A 708 27.21 -21.71 12.76
#